data_AF-A0A7K3LXW2-F1
#
_entry.id   AF-A0A7K3LXW2-F1
#
_cell.length_a   1.000
_cell.length_b   1.000
_cell.length_c   1.000
_cell.angle_alpha   90.00
_cell.angle_beta   90.00
_cell.angle_gamma   90.00
#
_symmetry.space_group_name_H-M   'P 1'
#
loop_
_entity.id
_entity.type
_entity.pdbx_description
1 polymer ?
#
loop_
_entity_poly.entity_id
_entity_poly.type
_entity_poly.pdbx_seq_one_letter_code
_entity_poly.pdbx_strand_id
1 'polypeptide(L)'
;MPAPPKSPASPADWESVSYPDSFRTHQRFALDAIADANASGSTRAWVVLPPGTGKTLVGLEAGRRLGQPIVVFGPNTAIQAQWLAEWNRFTPAQIPSGTSRDLSAPVTALTYQSLATFDPDAEVDEEGHTHIARIGSSRKGSSSLLDRLHPNGRALVTALESGGPITLVLDECHHLLEVWGRLLAELLDDLPNAHVIGLTGTPPDSLSSEQAALVDQLFGTPLYSTSIPSVVKEGHLAPFAELAWFTTPTPTETDWLAAEAERFAELQGDLLQPGTASTGFLSWLDQRFVDRHVGTSGDSDGGSASEVETLALDWSRLERNDAELAAAALRFHHAGLLELPPGAVVREEHRHKPTAEDWVAVLNDYLKNCLLPSGDPRDEELLQEIRAALPAVGFQLTKRGVRRGRSPVDRVLARSEAKTTATVDILAAEADGLGHRLRALVLCDHERATATLPARLQGVLDAQAGSARLVLANLLADHRTAALEPVLITGRTVATSAHTARKLVAFVAEHAPGIDLDEIPPGSTGTVEITGRWRSRQWVGLVTRFFETGEARVLVGTRALLGEGWDAKGVNTLVDLTTATTPTSVVQTRGRALRVDPTWPEKVANTWTVVCVSEEHPGGTSDWERFVRKHHGYFGVTDSGEIASGVGHVDPGLSPYEPPAVADFDGWNAAMLDRARDRPRVHALWNVGAAYRDELVHTIRVRPLRRHHDSGAASLAAPAPPALVPGPRAASRPEWLKLPGKQLPAAVTIVVLALVAVVTGLWWLAPLAGVATAGAWWDWTRRRDRVLLAGGRALNELGGEPDPFVFACAVADALKKAGLSERGSAGLSAAVEKDGSYRIALDGVDTATSQLFTAALDDVLAPLAAPRYVVPRYVAPELPADDASLRQAGQAWLDGQRPANTVVYHAVPSVLGVNAARVECFVTSWRLWVSAGDAIRTATPEGEGILVTHRGQDPFAATTRLRVAWS
;
A
#
# COMPACT_ATOMS: atom_id res chain seq x y z
N MET A 1 22.66 10.22 -57.71
CA MET A 1 23.61 10.83 -56.76
C MET A 1 23.00 10.73 -55.37
N PRO A 2 23.69 10.19 -54.35
CA PRO A 2 23.25 10.34 -52.97
C PRO A 2 23.27 11.83 -52.61
N ALA A 3 22.27 12.32 -51.89
CA ALA A 3 22.30 13.66 -51.33
C ALA A 3 23.53 13.80 -50.42
N PRO A 4 24.21 14.97 -50.40
CA PRO A 4 25.34 15.17 -49.50
C PRO A 4 24.90 14.97 -48.04
N PRO A 5 25.79 14.49 -47.14
CA PRO A 5 25.48 14.40 -45.73
C PRO A 5 25.11 15.81 -45.23
N LYS A 6 23.90 15.96 -44.68
CA LYS A 6 23.46 17.22 -44.08
C LYS A 6 24.42 17.58 -42.95
N SER A 7 24.84 18.85 -42.90
CA SER A 7 25.63 19.39 -41.80
C SER A 7 24.94 19.12 -40.46
N PRO A 8 25.67 18.77 -39.39
CA PRO A 8 25.09 18.58 -38.06
C PRO A 8 24.38 19.87 -37.62
N ALA A 9 23.21 19.73 -36.99
CA ALA A 9 22.45 20.87 -36.49
C ALA A 9 23.30 21.68 -35.51
N SER A 10 23.39 22.99 -35.74
CA SER A 10 24.13 23.91 -34.88
C SER A 10 23.36 24.19 -33.57
N PRO A 11 24.03 24.64 -32.49
CA PRO A 11 23.34 25.05 -31.26
C PRO A 11 22.22 26.07 -31.48
N ALA A 12 22.43 27.00 -32.43
CA ALA A 12 21.42 28.00 -32.81
C ALA A 12 20.17 27.37 -33.46
N ASP A 13 20.33 26.24 -34.17
CA ASP A 13 19.19 25.51 -34.74
C ASP A 13 18.33 24.91 -33.62
N TRP A 14 18.94 24.35 -32.57
CA TRP A 14 18.21 23.81 -31.41
C TRP A 14 17.48 24.88 -30.61
N GLU A 15 18.09 26.06 -30.43
CA GLU A 15 17.49 27.21 -29.75
C GLU A 15 16.28 27.78 -30.51
N SER A 16 16.32 27.73 -31.85
CA SER A 16 15.25 28.24 -32.71
C SER A 16 13.97 27.40 -32.68
N VAL A 17 14.07 26.13 -32.28
CA VAL A 17 12.97 25.16 -32.21
C VAL A 17 12.33 25.20 -30.83
N SER A 18 11.00 25.18 -30.77
CA SER A 18 10.26 25.18 -29.50
C SER A 18 9.00 24.33 -29.59
N TYR A 19 8.56 23.82 -28.45
CA TYR A 19 7.24 23.20 -28.35
C TYR A 19 6.15 24.28 -28.33
N PRO A 20 5.07 24.14 -29.10
CA PRO A 20 4.08 25.22 -29.28
C PRO A 20 3.19 25.46 -28.06
N ASP A 21 3.00 24.44 -27.21
CA ASP A 21 2.11 24.51 -26.04
C ASP A 21 2.89 24.80 -24.75
N SER A 22 2.22 25.34 -23.73
CA SER A 22 2.82 25.57 -22.42
C SER A 22 3.05 24.27 -21.64
N PHE A 23 4.15 24.19 -20.88
CA PHE A 23 4.47 23.05 -20.03
C PHE A 23 3.61 23.01 -18.75
N ARG A 24 3.20 21.81 -18.36
CA ARG A 24 2.48 21.54 -17.10
C ARG A 24 3.38 21.79 -15.89
N THR A 25 2.81 21.93 -14.69
CA THR A 25 3.57 22.23 -13.47
C THR A 25 4.64 21.17 -13.16
N HIS A 26 4.28 19.89 -13.08
CA HIS A 26 5.25 18.80 -12.92
C HIS A 26 6.31 18.72 -14.04
N GLN A 27 5.93 19.05 -15.28
CA GLN A 27 6.88 19.07 -16.40
C GLN A 27 7.92 20.17 -16.24
N ARG A 28 7.50 21.36 -15.77
CA ARG A 28 8.43 22.47 -15.46
C ARG A 28 9.37 22.09 -14.33
N PHE A 29 8.86 21.56 -13.23
CA PHE A 29 9.72 21.11 -12.12
C PHE A 29 10.71 20.02 -12.52
N ALA A 30 10.30 19.07 -13.37
CA ALA A 30 11.22 18.09 -13.93
C ALA A 30 12.32 18.74 -14.79
N LEU A 31 11.95 19.69 -15.67
CA LEU A 31 12.89 20.40 -16.53
C LEU A 31 13.85 21.30 -15.73
N ASP A 32 13.37 21.94 -14.67
CA ASP A 32 14.15 22.78 -13.78
C ASP A 32 15.15 21.93 -12.97
N ALA A 33 14.71 20.79 -12.43
CA ALA A 33 15.58 19.85 -11.72
C ALA A 33 16.69 19.28 -12.63
N ILE A 34 16.39 18.97 -13.89
CA ILE A 34 17.39 18.57 -14.89
C ILE A 34 18.36 19.73 -15.16
N ALA A 35 17.86 20.95 -15.31
CA ALA A 35 18.68 22.13 -15.58
C ALA A 35 19.63 22.44 -14.42
N ASP A 36 19.15 22.37 -13.18
CA ASP A 36 19.96 22.58 -11.97
C ASP A 36 21.05 21.53 -11.82
N ALA A 37 20.72 20.25 -12.08
CA ALA A 37 21.71 19.16 -12.07
C ALA A 37 22.80 19.39 -13.13
N ASN A 38 22.42 19.77 -14.36
CA ASN A 38 23.36 20.10 -15.42
C ASN A 38 24.23 21.32 -15.06
N ALA A 39 23.65 22.36 -14.47
CA ALA A 39 24.37 23.55 -14.01
C ALA A 39 25.37 23.24 -12.90
N SER A 40 25.10 22.23 -12.07
CA SER A 40 26.03 21.71 -11.06
C SER A 40 27.13 20.80 -11.61
N GLY A 41 27.13 20.53 -12.92
CA GLY A 41 28.11 19.70 -13.62
C GLY A 41 27.74 18.22 -13.73
N SER A 42 26.52 17.82 -13.35
CA SER A 42 26.05 16.45 -13.57
C SER A 42 25.71 16.22 -15.03
N THR A 43 26.22 15.12 -15.60
CA THR A 43 25.81 14.64 -16.94
C THR A 43 24.71 13.58 -16.87
N ARG A 44 24.27 13.23 -15.66
CA ARG A 44 23.27 12.19 -15.39
C ARG A 44 22.05 12.82 -14.74
N ALA A 45 20.90 12.57 -15.34
CA ALA A 45 19.62 13.05 -14.86
C ALA A 45 18.59 11.93 -14.87
N TRP A 46 17.90 11.75 -13.74
CA TRP A 46 16.87 10.74 -13.62
C TRP A 46 15.57 11.34 -13.12
N VAL A 47 14.50 11.15 -13.89
CA VAL A 47 13.17 11.70 -13.58
C VAL A 47 12.13 10.58 -13.62
N VAL A 48 11.29 10.54 -12.59
CA VAL A 48 10.16 9.63 -12.48
C VAL A 48 8.87 10.37 -12.81
N LEU A 49 8.21 9.97 -13.88
CA LEU A 49 7.02 10.60 -14.44
C LEU A 49 6.00 9.51 -14.78
N PRO A 50 4.82 9.39 -14.13
CA PRO A 50 3.83 8.37 -14.44
C PRO A 50 3.31 8.42 -15.89
N PRO A 51 2.67 7.35 -16.41
CA PRO A 51 2.07 7.36 -17.73
C PRO A 51 1.07 8.53 -17.92
N GLY A 52 1.18 9.24 -19.04
CA GLY A 52 0.29 10.37 -19.37
C GLY A 52 0.68 11.75 -18.82
N THR A 53 1.79 11.83 -18.08
CA THR A 53 2.41 13.09 -17.63
C THR A 53 3.24 13.79 -18.70
N GLY A 54 3.52 13.13 -19.83
CA GLY A 54 4.34 13.71 -20.91
C GLY A 54 5.84 13.46 -20.75
N LYS A 55 6.25 12.28 -20.27
CA LYS A 55 7.63 11.77 -20.31
C LYS A 55 8.37 12.13 -21.61
N THR A 56 7.74 11.81 -22.75
CA THR A 56 8.27 12.05 -24.09
C THR A 56 8.61 13.52 -24.31
N LEU A 57 7.71 14.42 -23.89
CA LEU A 57 7.89 15.86 -24.04
C LEU A 57 9.04 16.37 -23.15
N VAL A 58 9.09 15.95 -21.89
CA VAL A 58 10.17 16.35 -20.96
C VAL A 58 11.54 15.90 -21.47
N GLY A 59 11.67 14.65 -21.93
CA GLY A 59 12.93 14.15 -22.48
C GLY A 59 13.39 14.88 -23.75
N LEU A 60 12.47 15.13 -24.69
CA LEU A 60 12.78 15.87 -25.92
C LEU A 60 13.15 17.33 -25.63
N GLU A 61 12.42 18.01 -24.76
CA GLU A 61 12.70 19.40 -24.40
C GLU A 61 14.00 19.52 -23.60
N ALA A 62 14.28 18.61 -22.67
CA ALA A 62 15.54 18.58 -21.94
C ALA A 62 16.73 18.35 -22.88
N GLY A 63 16.61 17.41 -23.83
CA GLY A 63 17.65 17.19 -24.85
C GLY A 63 17.82 18.38 -25.79
N ARG A 64 16.73 19.04 -26.20
CA ARG A 64 16.78 20.25 -27.02
C ARG A 64 17.53 21.39 -26.32
N ARG A 65 17.29 21.59 -25.02
CA ARG A 65 17.97 22.62 -24.20
C ARG A 65 19.48 22.39 -24.06
N LEU A 66 19.94 21.14 -24.20
CA LEU A 66 21.37 20.81 -24.23
C LEU A 66 22.03 21.13 -25.58
N GLY A 67 21.25 21.32 -26.65
CA GLY A 67 21.76 21.72 -27.97
C GLY A 67 22.61 20.65 -28.68
N GLN A 68 22.38 19.37 -28.36
CA GLN A 68 23.15 18.22 -28.84
C GLN A 68 22.24 17.22 -29.58
N PRO A 69 22.79 16.37 -30.47
CA PRO A 69 22.03 15.27 -31.07
C PRO A 69 21.36 14.38 -30.00
N ILE A 70 20.10 14.04 -30.23
CA ILE A 70 19.27 13.27 -29.30
C ILE A 70 19.14 11.84 -29.84
N VAL A 71 19.49 10.85 -29.01
CA VAL A 71 19.23 9.44 -29.29
C VAL A 71 18.34 8.88 -28.20
N VAL A 72 17.15 8.44 -28.58
CA VAL A 72 16.16 7.84 -27.68
C VAL A 72 16.23 6.33 -27.79
N PHE A 73 16.28 5.63 -26.67
CA PHE A 73 16.05 4.19 -26.59
C PHE A 73 14.74 3.90 -25.87
N GLY A 74 13.82 3.19 -26.54
CA GLY A 74 12.57 2.70 -25.95
C GLY A 74 12.44 1.17 -26.02
N PRO A 75 11.46 0.58 -25.32
CA PRO A 75 11.32 -0.89 -25.22
C PRO A 75 10.74 -1.55 -26.48
N ASN A 76 9.96 -0.81 -27.29
CA ASN A 76 9.29 -1.36 -28.46
C ASN A 76 9.08 -0.31 -29.58
N THR A 77 8.65 -0.78 -30.75
CA THR A 77 8.45 0.09 -31.94
C THR A 77 7.26 1.04 -31.83
N ALA A 78 6.28 0.76 -30.95
CA ALA A 78 5.16 1.67 -30.72
C ALA A 78 5.64 2.94 -29.99
N ILE A 79 6.46 2.75 -28.94
CA ILE A 79 7.09 3.86 -28.21
C ILE A 79 8.05 4.62 -29.13
N GLN A 80 8.87 3.93 -29.94
CA GLN A 80 9.72 4.57 -30.94
C GLN A 80 8.92 5.54 -31.86
N ALA A 81 7.77 5.09 -32.37
CA ALA A 81 6.92 5.93 -33.22
C ALA A 81 6.32 7.13 -32.45
N GLN A 82 5.97 6.93 -31.18
CA GLN A 82 5.46 8.00 -30.31
C GLN A 82 6.48 9.13 -30.11
N TRP A 83 7.75 8.80 -29.86
CA TRP A 83 8.82 9.80 -29.71
C TRP A 83 9.02 10.66 -30.96
N LEU A 84 9.01 10.04 -32.13
CA LEU A 84 9.14 10.77 -33.40
C LEU A 84 7.91 11.62 -33.71
N ALA A 85 6.70 11.10 -33.44
CA ALA A 85 5.48 11.85 -33.60
C ALA A 85 5.46 13.11 -32.72
N GLU A 86 5.94 13.01 -31.48
CA GLU A 86 6.00 14.14 -30.56
C GLU A 86 7.09 15.15 -30.98
N TRP A 87 8.27 14.71 -31.42
CA TRP A 87 9.29 15.60 -31.95
C TRP A 87 8.80 16.41 -33.15
N ASN A 88 8.03 15.79 -34.04
CA ASN A 88 7.49 16.45 -35.23
C ASN A 88 6.44 17.53 -34.92
N ARG A 89 6.02 17.69 -33.65
CA ARG A 89 5.18 18.80 -33.19
C ARG A 89 5.96 20.06 -32.86
N PHE A 90 7.28 19.97 -32.69
CA PHE A 90 8.11 21.13 -32.41
C PHE A 90 8.19 22.05 -33.64
N THR A 91 8.17 23.36 -33.40
CA THR A 91 8.13 24.38 -34.45
C THR A 91 9.27 25.39 -34.29
N PRO A 92 9.93 25.80 -35.39
CA PRO A 92 9.75 25.31 -36.76
C PRO A 92 10.36 23.91 -36.97
N ALA A 93 9.77 23.07 -37.82
CA ALA A 93 10.21 21.68 -38.06
C ALA A 93 11.47 21.60 -38.94
N GLN A 94 12.60 22.13 -38.46
CA GLN A 94 13.86 22.26 -39.21
C GLN A 94 14.83 21.10 -38.96
N ILE A 95 14.75 20.46 -37.79
CA ILE A 95 15.64 19.38 -37.38
C ILE A 95 15.01 18.03 -37.75
N PRO A 96 15.60 17.25 -38.68
CA PRO A 96 15.02 15.99 -39.12
C PRO A 96 15.13 14.91 -38.04
N SER A 97 14.15 14.01 -38.04
CA SER A 97 14.10 12.86 -37.12
C SER A 97 14.08 11.52 -37.89
N GLY A 98 14.52 10.44 -37.26
CA GLY A 98 14.61 9.13 -37.92
C GLY A 98 14.72 7.93 -36.97
N THR A 99 14.77 6.74 -37.57
CA THR A 99 14.90 5.44 -36.87
C THR A 99 16.16 4.67 -37.29
N SER A 100 17.11 5.32 -37.95
CA SER A 100 18.27 4.66 -38.54
C SER A 100 19.38 4.48 -37.51
N ARG A 101 20.04 3.30 -37.53
CA ARG A 101 21.14 2.97 -36.60
C ARG A 101 22.45 3.69 -36.92
N ASP A 102 22.54 4.31 -38.10
CA ASP A 102 23.69 5.13 -38.50
C ASP A 102 23.65 6.55 -37.90
N LEU A 103 22.61 6.87 -37.12
CA LEU A 103 22.41 8.18 -36.49
C LEU A 103 22.48 9.36 -37.48
N SER A 104 22.07 9.12 -38.73
CA SER A 104 22.07 10.13 -39.80
C SER A 104 21.11 11.31 -39.55
N ALA A 105 20.17 11.17 -38.61
CA ALA A 105 19.26 12.23 -38.18
C ALA A 105 19.68 12.78 -36.80
N PRO A 106 19.70 14.11 -36.57
CA PRO A 106 20.04 14.70 -35.28
C PRO A 106 19.11 14.26 -34.13
N VAL A 107 17.87 13.86 -34.44
CA VAL A 107 16.98 13.20 -33.48
C VAL A 107 16.68 11.79 -33.97
N THR A 108 17.19 10.79 -33.27
CA THR A 108 16.99 9.39 -33.63
C THR A 108 16.27 8.65 -32.51
N ALA A 109 15.20 7.92 -32.82
CA ALA A 109 14.55 7.01 -31.88
C ALA A 109 14.83 5.56 -32.27
N LEU A 110 15.31 4.75 -31.34
CA LEU A 110 15.67 3.34 -31.49
C LEU A 110 14.99 2.49 -30.41
N THR A 111 14.98 1.17 -30.61
CA THR A 111 14.58 0.23 -29.56
C THR A 111 15.80 -0.33 -28.83
N TYR A 112 15.64 -0.80 -27.58
CA TYR A 112 16.74 -1.49 -26.87
C TYR A 112 17.27 -2.70 -27.66
N GLN A 113 16.40 -3.45 -28.35
CA GLN A 113 16.82 -4.56 -29.22
C GLN A 113 17.64 -4.12 -30.45
N SER A 114 17.77 -2.81 -30.69
CA SER A 114 18.68 -2.29 -31.72
C SER A 114 20.14 -2.26 -31.27
N LEU A 115 20.41 -2.26 -29.96
CA LEU A 115 21.73 -2.42 -29.37
C LEU A 115 22.18 -3.89 -29.39
N ALA A 116 21.35 -4.80 -28.87
CA ALA A 116 21.65 -6.23 -28.81
C ALA A 116 20.40 -7.11 -29.04
N THR A 117 20.53 -8.42 -29.10
CA THR A 117 19.39 -9.33 -29.04
C THR A 117 19.79 -10.46 -28.11
N PHE A 118 19.23 -10.48 -26.90
CA PHE A 118 19.48 -11.54 -25.92
C PHE A 118 18.34 -12.55 -26.02
N ASP A 119 18.69 -13.84 -26.08
CA ASP A 119 17.72 -14.94 -26.05
C ASP A 119 17.56 -15.40 -24.59
N PRO A 120 16.43 -15.11 -23.93
CA PRO A 120 16.23 -15.44 -22.52
C PRO A 120 16.24 -16.96 -22.25
N ASP A 121 15.96 -17.80 -23.25
CA ASP A 121 15.96 -19.27 -23.10
C ASP A 121 17.38 -19.86 -23.28
N ALA A 122 18.34 -19.09 -23.83
CA ALA A 122 19.73 -19.52 -24.02
C ALA A 122 20.62 -19.30 -22.78
N GLU A 123 20.09 -18.68 -21.72
CA GLU A 123 20.85 -18.28 -20.51
C GLU A 123 20.50 -19.08 -19.26
N VAL A 124 19.67 -20.12 -19.40
CA VAL A 124 19.32 -21.06 -18.34
C VAL A 124 19.86 -22.43 -18.75
N ASP A 125 20.76 -23.00 -17.95
CA ASP A 125 21.13 -24.41 -18.14
C ASP A 125 19.93 -25.33 -17.80
N GLU A 126 20.02 -26.62 -18.17
CA GLU A 126 18.98 -27.63 -17.86
C GLU A 126 18.71 -27.77 -16.35
N GLU A 127 19.49 -27.11 -15.50
CA GLU A 127 19.46 -27.14 -14.04
C GLU A 127 18.87 -25.85 -13.42
N GLY A 128 18.47 -24.87 -14.24
CA GLY A 128 17.80 -23.66 -13.79
C GLY A 128 18.74 -22.57 -13.26
N HIS A 129 20.06 -22.70 -13.48
CA HIS A 129 20.98 -21.60 -13.18
C HIS A 129 20.95 -20.58 -14.31
N THR A 130 20.62 -19.34 -13.97
CA THR A 130 20.99 -18.21 -14.82
C THR A 130 22.52 -18.14 -14.89
N HIS A 131 23.10 -18.07 -16.09
CA HIS A 131 24.54 -17.81 -16.30
C HIS A 131 24.97 -16.38 -15.87
N ILE A 132 24.35 -15.83 -14.83
CA ILE A 132 24.75 -14.58 -14.22
C ILE A 132 25.93 -14.90 -13.29
N ALA A 133 27.13 -14.57 -13.74
CA ALA A 133 28.30 -14.49 -12.87
C ALA A 133 27.94 -13.67 -11.62
N ARG A 134 28.07 -14.29 -10.44
CA ARG A 134 27.84 -13.66 -9.13
C ARG A 134 28.66 -12.38 -9.02
N ILE A 135 28.03 -11.31 -8.54
CA ILE A 135 28.68 -10.04 -8.20
C ILE A 135 29.72 -10.34 -7.10
N GLY A 136 30.99 -10.00 -7.35
CA GLY A 136 32.06 -10.06 -6.34
C GLY A 136 33.28 -10.94 -6.67
N SER A 137 33.30 -11.71 -7.76
CA SER A 137 34.55 -12.33 -8.22
C SER A 137 35.10 -11.59 -9.43
N SER A 138 36.01 -10.65 -9.22
CA SER A 138 36.91 -10.17 -10.27
C SER A 138 37.85 -11.32 -10.66
N ARG A 139 37.35 -12.29 -11.44
CA ARG A 139 38.23 -13.23 -12.13
C ARG A 139 38.76 -12.46 -13.33
N LYS A 140 40.02 -12.01 -13.25
CA LYS A 140 40.80 -11.48 -14.39
C LYS A 140 40.52 -12.37 -15.61
N GLY A 141 39.70 -11.89 -16.56
CA GLY A 141 39.42 -12.59 -17.81
C GLY A 141 37.96 -12.69 -18.29
N SER A 142 36.95 -12.05 -17.68
CA SER A 142 35.63 -11.98 -18.35
C SER A 142 35.70 -11.01 -19.53
N SER A 143 35.47 -11.49 -20.76
CA SER A 143 35.31 -10.66 -21.96
C SER A 143 34.19 -9.63 -21.76
N SER A 144 34.39 -8.39 -22.22
CA SER A 144 33.36 -7.34 -22.19
C SER A 144 32.09 -7.80 -22.91
N LEU A 145 30.92 -7.38 -22.44
CA LEU A 145 29.65 -7.67 -23.11
C LEU A 145 29.58 -6.97 -24.49
N LEU A 146 30.30 -5.86 -24.67
CA LEU A 146 30.42 -5.16 -25.96
C LEU A 146 31.09 -6.03 -27.03
N ASP A 147 32.02 -6.91 -26.66
CA ASP A 147 32.69 -7.85 -27.57
C ASP A 147 31.75 -8.93 -28.12
N ARG A 148 30.62 -9.18 -27.44
CA ARG A 148 29.60 -10.17 -27.82
C ARG A 148 28.48 -9.57 -28.69
N LEU A 149 28.52 -8.28 -28.98
CA LEU A 149 27.51 -7.62 -29.80
C LEU A 149 27.57 -8.08 -31.27
N HIS A 150 26.39 -8.26 -31.86
CA HIS A 150 26.25 -8.48 -33.31
C HIS A 150 26.88 -7.29 -34.09
N PRO A 151 27.40 -7.49 -35.32
CA PRO A 151 28.00 -6.41 -36.13
C PRO A 151 27.17 -5.13 -36.22
N ASN A 152 25.83 -5.27 -36.32
CA ASN A 152 24.90 -4.13 -36.34
C ASN A 152 24.85 -3.35 -35.02
N GLY A 153 24.99 -4.03 -33.88
CA GLY A 153 25.06 -3.39 -32.56
C GLY A 153 26.39 -2.68 -32.37
N ARG A 154 27.51 -3.31 -32.76
CA ARG A 154 28.84 -2.70 -32.75
C ARG A 154 28.90 -1.44 -33.62
N ALA A 155 28.31 -1.48 -34.81
CA ALA A 155 28.23 -0.31 -35.68
C ALA A 155 27.47 0.87 -35.04
N LEU A 156 26.41 0.58 -34.27
CA LEU A 156 25.68 1.59 -33.51
C LEU A 156 26.54 2.17 -32.37
N VAL A 157 27.28 1.34 -31.64
CA VAL A 157 28.22 1.81 -30.60
C VAL A 157 29.27 2.74 -31.20
N THR A 158 29.90 2.35 -32.31
CA THR A 158 30.87 3.20 -33.01
C THR A 158 30.25 4.49 -33.52
N ALA A 159 28.98 4.46 -33.96
CA ALA A 159 28.26 5.67 -34.37
C ALA A 159 28.00 6.61 -33.18
N LEU A 160 27.69 6.08 -31.99
CA LEU A 160 27.54 6.86 -30.76
C LEU A 160 28.87 7.51 -30.34
N GLU A 161 29.97 6.75 -30.35
CA GLU A 161 31.32 7.25 -30.04
C GLU A 161 31.76 8.35 -31.02
N SER A 162 31.47 8.18 -32.31
CA SER A 162 31.84 9.11 -33.37
C SER A 162 30.96 10.37 -33.41
N GLY A 163 29.79 10.35 -32.74
CA GLY A 163 28.77 11.39 -32.79
C GLY A 163 29.09 12.66 -31.98
N GLY A 164 30.13 12.64 -31.14
CA GLY A 164 30.47 13.76 -30.26
C GLY A 164 29.60 13.82 -28.98
N PRO A 165 29.45 14.99 -28.34
CA PRO A 165 28.52 15.14 -27.21
C PRO A 165 27.09 14.85 -27.66
N ILE A 166 26.49 13.80 -27.11
CA ILE A 166 25.13 13.36 -27.43
C ILE A 166 24.26 13.37 -26.18
N THR A 167 22.96 13.57 -26.37
CA THR A 167 21.95 13.32 -25.33
C THR A 167 21.32 11.95 -25.54
N LEU A 168 21.57 11.04 -24.61
CA LEU A 168 20.92 9.73 -24.54
C LEU A 168 19.67 9.82 -23.67
N VAL A 169 18.52 9.57 -24.26
CA VAL A 169 17.25 9.48 -23.53
C VAL A 169 16.85 8.02 -23.40
N LEU A 170 16.75 7.53 -22.17
CA LEU A 170 16.43 6.14 -21.86
C LEU A 170 15.00 6.08 -21.33
N ASP A 171 14.06 5.68 -22.18
CA ASP A 171 12.64 5.56 -21.82
C ASP A 171 12.34 4.21 -21.19
N GLU A 172 11.55 4.23 -20.12
CA GLU A 172 11.31 3.08 -19.25
C GLU A 172 12.61 2.45 -18.74
N CYS A 173 13.52 3.30 -18.25
CA CYS A 173 14.86 2.89 -17.80
C CYS A 173 14.87 1.84 -16.67
N HIS A 174 13.75 1.56 -16.01
CA HIS A 174 13.62 0.45 -15.07
C HIS A 174 13.71 -0.93 -15.76
N HIS A 175 13.45 -1.03 -17.07
CA HIS A 175 13.72 -2.26 -17.84
C HIS A 175 15.23 -2.53 -18.00
N LEU A 176 16.08 -1.56 -17.64
CA LEU A 176 17.53 -1.69 -17.67
C LEU A 176 18.06 -2.40 -16.43
N LEU A 177 17.21 -2.82 -15.49
CA LEU A 177 17.64 -3.40 -14.21
C LEU A 177 17.94 -4.91 -14.28
N GLU A 178 18.02 -5.44 -15.48
CA GLU A 178 18.42 -6.82 -15.78
C GLU A 178 19.57 -6.82 -16.81
N VAL A 179 19.50 -7.63 -17.87
CA VAL A 179 20.62 -7.86 -18.83
C VAL A 179 21.08 -6.57 -19.53
N TRP A 180 20.16 -5.64 -19.80
CA TRP A 180 20.45 -4.41 -20.53
C TRP A 180 21.26 -3.37 -19.76
N GLY A 181 21.15 -3.32 -18.43
CA GLY A 181 21.83 -2.33 -17.60
C GLY A 181 23.33 -2.53 -17.56
N ARG A 182 23.80 -3.78 -17.58
CA ARG A 182 25.25 -4.07 -17.65
C ARG A 182 25.84 -3.65 -18.98
N LEU A 183 25.14 -3.96 -20.09
CA LEU A 183 25.57 -3.54 -21.42
C LEU A 183 25.59 -2.01 -21.54
N LEU A 184 24.58 -1.32 -21.01
CA LEU A 184 24.55 0.14 -21.01
C LEU A 184 25.58 0.74 -20.06
N ALA A 185 25.86 0.14 -18.91
CA ALA A 185 26.94 0.59 -18.03
C ALA A 185 28.29 0.56 -18.77
N GLU A 186 28.62 -0.57 -19.41
CA GLU A 186 29.85 -0.68 -20.22
C GLU A 186 29.86 0.32 -21.38
N LEU A 187 28.75 0.51 -22.10
CA LEU A 187 28.63 1.52 -23.16
C LEU A 187 28.87 2.96 -22.65
N LEU A 188 28.34 3.26 -21.46
CA LEU A 188 28.40 4.59 -20.88
C LEU A 188 29.78 4.92 -20.30
N ASP A 189 30.57 3.92 -19.93
CA ASP A 189 31.99 4.08 -19.58
C ASP A 189 32.81 4.54 -20.80
N ASP A 190 32.45 4.09 -22.00
CA ASP A 190 33.09 4.48 -23.28
C ASP A 190 32.54 5.81 -23.85
N LEU A 191 31.50 6.38 -23.24
CA LEU A 191 30.86 7.65 -23.63
C LEU A 191 30.90 8.71 -22.50
N PRO A 192 32.08 9.17 -22.04
CA PRO A 192 32.20 10.03 -20.86
C PRO A 192 31.59 11.43 -21.05
N ASN A 193 31.38 11.87 -22.29
CA ASN A 193 30.82 13.19 -22.62
C ASN A 193 29.32 13.15 -22.97
N ALA A 194 28.66 11.98 -22.85
CA ALA A 194 27.24 11.85 -23.12
C ALA A 194 26.40 12.35 -21.93
N HIS A 195 25.35 13.12 -22.22
CA HIS A 195 24.32 13.44 -21.23
C HIS A 195 23.27 12.33 -21.24
N VAL A 196 22.94 11.79 -20.08
CA VAL A 196 21.96 10.71 -19.97
C VAL A 196 20.75 11.17 -19.18
N ILE A 197 19.59 11.05 -19.81
CA ILE A 197 18.29 11.35 -19.23
C ILE A 197 17.51 10.04 -19.12
N GLY A 198 17.43 9.50 -17.90
CA GLY A 198 16.58 8.36 -17.58
C GLY A 198 15.14 8.82 -17.31
N LEU A 199 14.18 8.20 -17.98
CA LEU A 199 12.75 8.44 -17.76
C LEU A 199 12.07 7.12 -17.38
N THR A 200 11.34 7.11 -16.27
CA THR A 200 10.58 5.93 -15.83
C THR A 200 9.26 6.32 -15.21
N GLY A 201 8.28 5.41 -15.24
CA GLY A 201 7.03 5.58 -14.49
C GLY A 201 7.05 4.93 -13.11
N THR A 202 8.14 4.24 -12.78
CA THR A 202 8.22 3.36 -11.60
C THR A 202 9.18 3.97 -10.57
N PRO A 203 8.75 4.16 -9.30
CA PRO A 203 9.60 4.73 -8.25
C PRO A 203 10.71 3.76 -7.79
N PRO A 204 11.84 4.27 -7.26
CA PRO A 204 13.00 3.47 -6.86
C PRO A 204 12.73 2.51 -5.70
N ASP A 205 11.76 2.84 -4.83
CA ASP A 205 11.45 2.05 -3.62
C ASP A 205 10.90 0.65 -3.93
N SER A 206 10.64 0.35 -5.20
CA SER A 206 10.20 -0.95 -5.70
C SER A 206 11.33 -1.88 -6.15
N LEU A 207 12.59 -1.46 -6.01
CA LEU A 207 13.76 -2.17 -6.53
C LEU A 207 14.38 -3.07 -5.47
N SER A 208 14.89 -4.24 -5.89
CA SER A 208 15.72 -5.07 -5.02
C SER A 208 17.03 -4.34 -4.65
N SER A 209 17.70 -4.77 -3.59
CA SER A 209 18.98 -4.17 -3.17
C SER A 209 20.05 -4.20 -4.27
N GLU A 210 20.09 -5.24 -5.09
CA GLU A 210 21.00 -5.35 -6.26
C GLU A 210 20.60 -4.39 -7.39
N GLN A 211 19.29 -4.25 -7.65
CA GLN A 211 18.77 -3.33 -8.67
C GLN A 211 18.97 -1.86 -8.27
N ALA A 212 18.79 -1.54 -6.99
CA ALA A 212 19.02 -0.22 -6.44
C ALA A 212 20.50 0.21 -6.59
N ALA A 213 21.45 -0.69 -6.35
CA ALA A 213 22.87 -0.41 -6.56
C ALA A 213 23.23 -0.16 -8.04
N LEU A 214 22.62 -0.92 -8.96
CA LEU A 214 22.81 -0.72 -10.40
C LEU A 214 22.17 0.60 -10.89
N VAL A 215 21.00 0.96 -10.36
CA VAL A 215 20.38 2.27 -10.59
C VAL A 215 21.28 3.40 -10.11
N ASP A 216 21.78 3.32 -8.88
CA ASP A 216 22.62 4.36 -8.30
C ASP A 216 23.89 4.56 -9.15
N GLN A 217 24.47 3.47 -9.65
CA GLN A 217 25.61 3.52 -10.57
C GLN A 217 25.27 4.15 -11.94
N LEU A 218 24.13 3.78 -12.55
CA LEU A 218 23.76 4.24 -13.90
C LEU A 218 23.18 5.66 -13.93
N PHE A 219 22.43 6.02 -12.89
CA PHE A 219 21.50 7.16 -12.89
C PHE A 219 21.62 8.05 -11.65
N GLY A 220 22.20 7.57 -10.56
CA GLY A 220 22.22 8.27 -9.27
C GLY A 220 20.85 8.31 -8.59
N THR A 221 20.64 9.28 -7.70
CA THR A 221 19.34 9.51 -7.05
C THR A 221 18.37 10.24 -8.00
N PRO A 222 17.05 9.92 -7.99
CA PRO A 222 16.09 10.63 -8.82
C PRO A 222 16.09 12.12 -8.49
N LEU A 223 16.24 12.96 -9.52
CA LEU A 223 16.23 14.41 -9.39
C LEU A 223 14.83 14.95 -9.11
N TYR A 224 13.82 14.29 -9.68
CA TYR A 224 12.42 14.64 -9.51
C TYR A 224 11.52 13.43 -9.71
N SER A 225 10.48 13.33 -8.88
CA SER A 225 9.42 12.34 -9.00
C SER A 225 8.08 13.06 -8.88
N THR A 226 7.11 12.68 -9.71
CA THR A 226 5.73 13.15 -9.57
C THR A 226 4.82 11.95 -9.33
N SER A 227 3.92 12.06 -8.36
CA SER A 227 2.97 10.99 -8.08
C SER A 227 1.76 11.00 -9.02
N ILE A 228 1.04 9.88 -9.14
CA ILE A 228 -0.25 9.86 -9.88
C ILE A 228 -1.25 10.86 -9.26
N PRO A 229 -1.41 10.91 -7.92
CA PRO A 229 -2.29 11.87 -7.27
C PRO A 229 -2.05 13.33 -7.63
N SER A 230 -0.79 13.79 -7.67
CA SER A 230 -0.50 15.19 -8.02
C SER A 230 -0.98 15.53 -9.43
N VAL A 231 -0.79 14.64 -10.39
CA VAL A 231 -1.20 14.83 -11.78
C VAL A 231 -2.73 14.81 -11.94
N VAL A 232 -3.44 14.00 -11.13
CA VAL A 232 -4.92 14.05 -11.06
C VAL A 232 -5.38 15.37 -10.44
N LYS A 233 -4.76 15.81 -9.35
CA LYS A 233 -5.06 17.11 -8.70
C LYS A 233 -4.83 18.29 -9.62
N GLU A 234 -3.83 18.22 -10.50
CA GLU A 234 -3.58 19.23 -11.54
C GLU A 234 -4.59 19.17 -12.71
N GLY A 235 -5.44 18.13 -12.78
CA GLY A 235 -6.44 17.95 -13.86
C GLY A 235 -5.84 17.41 -15.16
N HIS A 236 -4.68 16.77 -15.11
CA HIS A 236 -3.99 16.21 -16.28
C HIS A 236 -4.17 14.69 -16.44
N LEU A 237 -4.66 14.02 -15.40
CA LEU A 237 -5.23 12.68 -15.43
C LEU A 237 -6.67 12.73 -14.91
N ALA A 238 -7.50 11.84 -15.42
CA ALA A 238 -8.89 11.69 -14.98
C ALA A 238 -8.91 11.20 -13.52
N PRO A 239 -9.81 11.74 -12.68
CA PRO A 239 -10.17 11.14 -11.40
C PRO A 239 -10.52 9.66 -11.57
N PHE A 240 -10.24 8.83 -10.57
CA PHE A 240 -10.49 7.40 -10.67
C PHE A 240 -10.88 6.73 -9.35
N ALA A 241 -11.53 5.57 -9.46
CA ALA A 241 -11.79 4.66 -8.36
C ALA A 241 -11.21 3.28 -8.67
N GLU A 242 -10.62 2.68 -7.66
CA GLU A 242 -10.18 1.29 -7.67
C GLU A 242 -11.24 0.44 -6.95
N LEU A 243 -11.66 -0.63 -7.61
CA LEU A 243 -12.77 -1.49 -7.21
C LEU A 243 -12.34 -2.95 -7.27
N ALA A 244 -12.91 -3.77 -6.38
CA ALA A 244 -12.67 -5.20 -6.35
C ALA A 244 -13.98 -5.97 -6.59
N TRP A 245 -13.86 -7.14 -7.21
CA TRP A 245 -14.93 -8.13 -7.26
C TRP A 245 -14.42 -9.43 -6.65
N PHE A 246 -15.06 -9.90 -5.60
CA PHE A 246 -14.71 -11.15 -4.92
C PHE A 246 -15.57 -12.30 -5.42
N THR A 247 -14.93 -13.41 -5.74
CA THR A 247 -15.61 -14.64 -6.16
C THR A 247 -14.92 -15.86 -5.57
N THR A 248 -15.66 -16.96 -5.47
CA THR A 248 -15.10 -18.30 -5.28
C THR A 248 -14.90 -18.99 -6.62
N PRO A 249 -14.07 -20.05 -6.68
CA PRO A 249 -13.97 -20.92 -7.84
C PRO A 249 -15.32 -21.58 -8.18
N THR A 250 -15.43 -22.16 -9.39
CA THR A 250 -16.60 -22.97 -9.76
C THR A 250 -16.71 -24.22 -8.88
N PRO A 251 -17.88 -24.87 -8.77
CA PRO A 251 -18.03 -26.08 -7.97
C PRO A 251 -16.99 -27.17 -8.31
N THR A 252 -16.73 -27.39 -9.61
CA THR A 252 -15.73 -28.37 -10.07
C THR A 252 -14.30 -27.97 -9.68
N GLU A 253 -13.96 -26.68 -9.74
CA GLU A 253 -12.66 -26.18 -9.30
C GLU A 253 -12.49 -26.31 -7.77
N THR A 254 -13.56 -26.03 -7.01
CA THR A 254 -13.59 -26.13 -5.54
C THR A 254 -13.41 -27.57 -5.07
N ASP A 255 -14.13 -28.53 -5.65
CA ASP A 255 -13.99 -29.95 -5.32
C ASP A 255 -12.54 -30.44 -5.54
N TRP A 256 -11.92 -29.99 -6.63
CA TRP A 256 -10.52 -30.31 -6.91
C TRP A 256 -9.54 -29.67 -5.92
N LEU A 257 -9.79 -28.42 -5.51
CA LEU A 257 -8.97 -27.73 -4.51
C LEU A 257 -9.04 -28.42 -3.15
N ALA A 258 -10.24 -28.82 -2.71
CA ALA A 258 -10.42 -29.56 -1.46
C ALA A 258 -9.65 -30.90 -1.48
N ALA A 259 -9.71 -31.63 -2.60
CA ALA A 259 -8.98 -32.89 -2.76
C ALA A 259 -7.44 -32.73 -2.75
N GLU A 260 -6.90 -31.64 -3.31
CA GLU A 260 -5.45 -31.36 -3.21
C GLU A 260 -5.05 -30.98 -1.78
N ALA A 261 -5.93 -30.34 -0.99
CA ALA A 261 -5.63 -29.91 0.37
C ALA A 261 -5.54 -31.07 1.38
N GLU A 262 -6.21 -32.20 1.10
CA GLU A 262 -6.42 -33.32 2.03
C GLU A 262 -5.10 -33.81 2.64
N ARG A 263 -4.07 -34.10 1.83
CA ARG A 263 -2.77 -34.60 2.33
C ARG A 263 -2.02 -33.62 3.21
N PHE A 264 -2.17 -32.32 2.97
CA PHE A 264 -1.53 -31.31 3.80
C PHE A 264 -2.28 -31.14 5.12
N ALA A 265 -3.60 -31.24 5.10
CA ALA A 265 -4.43 -31.27 6.31
C ALA A 265 -4.15 -32.51 7.17
N GLU A 266 -3.98 -33.69 6.55
CA GLU A 266 -3.53 -34.91 7.22
C GLU A 266 -2.18 -34.70 7.91
N LEU A 267 -1.17 -34.18 7.18
CA LEU A 267 0.14 -33.86 7.76
C LEU A 267 0.03 -32.89 8.94
N GLN A 268 -0.80 -31.84 8.83
CA GLN A 268 -1.03 -30.91 9.94
C GLN A 268 -1.62 -31.63 11.16
N GLY A 269 -2.58 -32.54 10.95
CA GLY A 269 -3.14 -33.38 12.00
C GLY A 269 -2.07 -34.25 12.67
N ASP A 270 -1.24 -34.92 11.88
CA ASP A 270 -0.20 -35.83 12.37
C ASP A 270 0.90 -35.09 13.16
N LEU A 271 1.32 -33.92 12.68
CA LEU A 271 2.30 -33.07 13.38
C LEU A 271 1.82 -32.64 14.78
N LEU A 272 0.51 -32.49 14.98
CA LEU A 272 -0.08 -32.09 16.26
C LEU A 272 -0.25 -33.27 17.22
N GLN A 273 -0.11 -34.52 16.76
CA GLN A 273 -0.18 -35.69 17.63
C GLN A 273 1.12 -35.89 18.43
N PRO A 274 1.06 -36.28 19.71
CA PRO A 274 2.24 -36.61 20.48
C PRO A 274 2.89 -37.92 20.00
N GLY A 275 4.22 -37.95 19.94
CA GLY A 275 5.00 -39.17 19.67
C GLY A 275 5.28 -39.48 18.19
N THR A 276 4.86 -38.61 17.27
CA THR A 276 5.16 -38.69 15.82
C THR A 276 6.64 -38.49 15.48
N ALA A 277 7.38 -37.78 16.34
CA ALA A 277 8.82 -37.55 16.20
C ALA A 277 9.56 -37.79 17.52
N SER A 278 10.90 -37.84 17.46
CA SER A 278 11.76 -37.92 18.64
C SER A 278 11.55 -36.70 19.57
N THR A 279 11.43 -35.52 18.99
CA THR A 279 10.96 -34.28 19.64
C THR A 279 9.69 -33.83 18.91
N GLY A 280 8.53 -33.97 19.55
CA GLY A 280 7.25 -33.60 18.94
C GLY A 280 7.20 -32.13 18.50
N PHE A 281 6.44 -31.84 17.45
CA PHE A 281 6.41 -30.53 16.80
C PHE A 281 6.05 -29.38 17.76
N LEU A 282 4.96 -29.52 18.54
CA LEU A 282 4.55 -28.49 19.51
C LEU A 282 5.62 -28.27 20.60
N SER A 283 6.19 -29.35 21.14
CA SER A 283 7.27 -29.25 22.13
C SER A 283 8.51 -28.55 21.57
N TRP A 284 8.80 -28.77 20.28
CA TRP A 284 9.87 -28.06 19.60
C TRP A 284 9.54 -26.56 19.43
N LEU A 285 8.29 -26.20 19.10
CA LEU A 285 7.88 -24.79 19.01
C LEU A 285 8.08 -24.06 20.34
N ASP A 286 7.67 -24.67 21.44
CA ASP A 286 7.83 -24.09 22.78
C ASP A 286 9.31 -23.87 23.10
N GLN A 287 10.16 -24.89 22.87
CA GLN A 287 11.62 -24.76 23.06
C GLN A 287 12.24 -23.69 22.16
N ARG A 288 11.78 -23.59 20.91
CA ARG A 288 12.35 -22.69 19.90
C ARG A 288 11.94 -21.24 20.09
N PHE A 289 10.69 -20.98 20.49
CA PHE A 289 10.11 -19.64 20.50
C PHE A 289 9.79 -19.11 21.90
N VAL A 290 9.41 -19.97 22.85
CA VAL A 290 8.97 -19.58 24.20
C VAL A 290 10.11 -19.72 25.21
N ASP A 291 10.68 -20.90 25.37
CA ASP A 291 11.69 -21.25 26.39
C ASP A 291 13.14 -20.94 25.95
N ARG A 292 13.35 -19.83 25.25
CA ARG A 292 14.62 -19.51 24.58
C ARG A 292 15.74 -19.16 25.57
N HIS A 293 16.45 -20.17 26.09
CA HIS A 293 17.57 -20.00 27.01
C HIS A 293 18.92 -20.44 26.39
N VAL A 294 19.98 -19.67 26.63
CA VAL A 294 21.37 -20.10 26.34
C VAL A 294 22.07 -20.42 27.67
N GLY A 295 22.54 -21.65 27.82
CA GLY A 295 23.47 -22.00 28.89
C GLY A 295 24.88 -21.56 28.51
N THR A 296 25.49 -20.65 29.27
CA THR A 296 26.93 -20.43 29.17
C THR A 296 27.63 -21.53 29.95
N SER A 297 28.19 -22.53 29.25
CA SER A 297 29.16 -23.43 29.85
C SER A 297 30.45 -22.64 30.08
N GLY A 298 30.64 -22.14 31.30
CA GLY A 298 31.96 -21.70 31.72
C GLY A 298 32.86 -22.93 31.81
N ASP A 299 33.94 -22.96 31.03
CA ASP A 299 35.06 -23.86 31.28
C ASP A 299 35.66 -23.48 32.65
N SER A 300 35.15 -24.10 33.71
CA SER A 300 35.76 -24.06 35.03
C SER A 300 36.18 -25.48 35.40
N ASP A 301 37.48 -25.75 35.24
CA ASP A 301 38.16 -26.85 35.90
C ASP A 301 37.92 -26.76 37.41
N GLY A 302 37.24 -27.77 37.96
CA GLY A 302 37.28 -28.10 39.39
C GLY A 302 36.31 -27.37 40.32
N GLY A 303 35.23 -28.08 40.69
CA GLY A 303 34.83 -28.17 42.10
C GLY A 303 34.00 -27.05 42.71
N SER A 304 32.78 -26.82 42.22
CA SER A 304 31.54 -26.67 43.01
C SER A 304 30.40 -26.41 42.04
N ALA A 305 29.18 -26.86 42.35
CA ALA A 305 28.02 -26.67 41.50
C ALA A 305 27.72 -25.17 41.33
N SER A 306 28.24 -24.57 40.25
CA SER A 306 27.93 -23.21 39.83
C SER A 306 26.56 -23.20 39.18
N GLU A 307 25.70 -22.28 39.63
CA GLU A 307 24.43 -21.96 38.99
C GLU A 307 24.70 -21.62 37.51
N VAL A 308 24.11 -22.40 36.61
CA VAL A 308 24.15 -22.11 35.17
C VAL A 308 23.26 -20.88 34.95
N GLU A 309 23.86 -19.69 34.89
CA GLU A 309 23.17 -18.48 34.43
C GLU A 309 22.65 -18.74 33.02
N THR A 310 21.33 -18.94 32.92
CA THR A 310 20.64 -19.16 31.66
C THR A 310 20.16 -17.81 31.16
N LEU A 311 20.82 -17.28 30.11
CA LEU A 311 20.45 -15.99 29.53
C LEU A 311 19.30 -16.21 28.53
N ALA A 312 18.16 -15.57 28.79
CA ALA A 312 17.03 -15.57 27.86
C ALA A 312 17.36 -14.77 26.59
N LEU A 313 17.08 -15.33 25.41
CA LEU A 313 17.28 -14.64 24.13
C LEU A 313 16.11 -13.71 23.82
N ASP A 314 16.41 -12.43 23.61
CA ASP A 314 15.41 -11.43 23.24
C ASP A 314 14.70 -11.76 21.91
N TRP A 315 13.36 -11.63 21.89
CA TRP A 315 12.52 -11.75 20.70
C TRP A 315 12.94 -10.77 19.60
N SER A 316 13.35 -9.55 19.97
CA SER A 316 13.78 -8.51 19.02
C SER A 316 14.94 -8.95 18.12
N ARG A 317 15.74 -9.93 18.56
CA ARG A 317 16.83 -10.51 17.77
C ARG A 317 16.32 -11.50 16.74
N LEU A 318 15.27 -12.26 17.04
CA LEU A 318 14.64 -13.16 16.08
C LEU A 318 13.92 -12.35 15.00
N GLU A 319 13.11 -11.37 15.39
CA GLU A 319 12.39 -10.50 14.46
C GLU A 319 13.33 -9.76 13.49
N ARG A 320 14.53 -9.37 13.95
CA ARG A 320 15.55 -8.75 13.09
C ARG A 320 16.29 -9.74 12.17
N ASN A 321 16.54 -10.96 12.63
CA ASN A 321 17.33 -11.93 11.89
C ASN A 321 16.48 -12.77 10.91
N ASP A 322 15.23 -13.03 11.27
CA ASP A 322 14.28 -13.86 10.52
C ASP A 322 12.85 -13.37 10.79
N ALA A 323 12.48 -12.27 10.12
CA ALA A 323 11.18 -11.61 10.30
C ALA A 323 10.00 -12.50 9.88
N GLU A 324 10.17 -13.30 8.81
CA GLU A 324 9.11 -14.20 8.32
C GLU A 324 8.83 -15.33 9.33
N LEU A 325 9.89 -15.94 9.90
CA LEU A 325 9.72 -16.97 10.92
C LEU A 325 9.11 -16.40 12.21
N ALA A 326 9.52 -15.19 12.62
CA ALA A 326 8.95 -14.51 13.78
C ALA A 326 7.44 -14.22 13.57
N ALA A 327 7.05 -13.71 12.40
CA ALA A 327 5.67 -13.45 12.06
C ALA A 327 4.84 -14.74 12.01
N ALA A 328 5.37 -15.81 11.42
CA ALA A 328 4.73 -17.11 11.39
C ALA A 328 4.47 -17.65 12.80
N ALA A 329 5.45 -17.61 13.70
CA ALA A 329 5.28 -18.01 15.10
C ALA A 329 4.17 -17.21 15.81
N LEU A 330 4.04 -15.92 15.53
CA LEU A 330 2.96 -15.09 16.10
C LEU A 330 1.58 -15.42 15.52
N ARG A 331 1.51 -15.87 14.26
CA ARG A 331 0.28 -16.42 13.67
C ARG A 331 -0.07 -17.79 14.26
N PHE A 332 0.91 -18.62 14.58
CA PHE A 332 0.69 -19.86 15.34
C PHE A 332 0.16 -19.58 16.74
N HIS A 333 0.68 -18.54 17.39
CA HIS A 333 0.11 -18.05 18.66
C HIS A 333 -1.34 -17.61 18.50
N HIS A 334 -1.65 -16.83 17.46
CA HIS A 334 -3.02 -16.40 17.17
C HIS A 334 -3.98 -17.59 16.93
N ALA A 335 -3.49 -18.68 16.31
CA ALA A 335 -4.24 -19.92 16.13
C ALA A 335 -4.35 -20.80 17.40
N GLY A 336 -3.73 -20.40 18.52
CA GLY A 336 -3.72 -21.17 19.76
C GLY A 336 -2.79 -22.39 19.74
N LEU A 337 -1.83 -22.42 18.80
CA LEU A 337 -0.85 -23.51 18.66
C LEU A 337 0.49 -23.21 19.38
N LEU A 338 0.67 -22.00 19.88
CA LEU A 338 1.88 -21.54 20.57
C LEU A 338 1.52 -20.52 21.65
N GLU A 339 2.16 -20.56 22.81
CA GLU A 339 2.04 -19.47 23.79
C GLU A 339 2.70 -18.19 23.28
N LEU A 340 2.27 -17.02 23.72
CA LEU A 340 2.85 -15.76 23.23
C LEU A 340 4.35 -15.71 23.61
N PRO A 341 5.28 -15.68 22.63
CA PRO A 341 6.70 -15.66 22.94
C PRO A 341 7.07 -14.44 23.80
N PRO A 342 7.94 -14.60 24.82
CA PRO A 342 8.31 -13.50 25.70
C PRO A 342 8.88 -12.30 24.94
N GLY A 343 8.21 -11.15 25.04
CA GLY A 343 8.62 -9.90 24.38
C GLY A 343 8.05 -9.69 22.98
N ALA A 344 7.23 -10.59 22.45
CA ALA A 344 6.59 -10.43 21.16
C ALA A 344 5.29 -9.59 21.22
N VAL A 345 4.94 -8.94 20.10
CA VAL A 345 3.74 -8.10 19.95
C VAL A 345 2.88 -8.59 18.77
N VAL A 346 1.58 -8.79 19.00
CA VAL A 346 0.63 -9.22 17.97
C VAL A 346 0.05 -8.00 17.23
N ARG A 347 0.57 -7.72 16.03
CA ARG A 347 0.13 -6.65 15.12
C ARG A 347 -1.02 -7.13 14.22
N GLU A 348 -1.59 -6.25 13.39
CA GLU A 348 -2.61 -6.59 12.38
C GLU A 348 -2.17 -7.81 11.55
N GLU A 349 -0.91 -7.82 11.13
CA GLU A 349 -0.34 -8.88 10.31
C GLU A 349 -0.40 -10.27 10.97
N HIS A 350 -0.40 -10.35 12.30
CA HIS A 350 -0.40 -11.62 13.01
C HIS A 350 -1.82 -12.17 13.30
N ARG A 351 -2.88 -11.41 13.01
CA ARG A 351 -4.26 -11.69 13.46
C ARG A 351 -5.08 -12.46 12.43
N HIS A 352 -4.49 -13.52 11.88
CA HIS A 352 -5.19 -14.46 11.01
C HIS A 352 -4.60 -15.86 11.17
N LYS A 353 -5.29 -16.86 10.62
CA LYS A 353 -4.83 -18.25 10.67
C LYS A 353 -3.48 -18.39 9.93
N PRO A 354 -2.56 -19.25 10.41
CA PRO A 354 -1.32 -19.55 9.70
C PRO A 354 -1.60 -20.01 8.28
N THR A 355 -1.00 -19.32 7.31
CA THR A 355 -1.06 -19.69 5.90
C THR A 355 -0.20 -20.92 5.61
N ALA A 356 -0.32 -21.48 4.41
CA ALA A 356 0.61 -22.52 3.96
C ALA A 356 2.08 -22.07 4.07
N GLU A 357 2.36 -20.81 3.79
CA GLU A 357 3.71 -20.25 3.86
C GLU A 357 4.23 -20.17 5.30
N ASP A 358 3.37 -19.78 6.25
CA ASP A 358 3.70 -19.75 7.67
C ASP A 358 4.02 -21.17 8.18
N TRP A 359 3.18 -22.16 7.82
CA TRP A 359 3.44 -23.57 8.14
C TRP A 359 4.77 -24.04 7.56
N VAL A 360 5.06 -23.71 6.31
CA VAL A 360 6.31 -24.09 5.65
C VAL A 360 7.52 -23.39 6.27
N ALA A 361 7.40 -22.12 6.66
CA ALA A 361 8.48 -21.38 7.32
C ALA A 361 8.89 -22.06 8.63
N VAL A 362 7.90 -22.38 9.48
CA VAL A 362 8.09 -23.07 10.75
C VAL A 362 8.60 -24.49 10.54
N LEU A 363 8.01 -25.25 9.60
CA LEU A 363 8.47 -26.61 9.25
C LEU A 363 9.90 -26.61 8.72
N ASN A 364 10.30 -25.62 7.93
CA ASN A 364 11.66 -25.54 7.41
C ASN A 364 12.69 -25.29 8.53
N ASP A 365 12.34 -24.53 9.57
CA ASP A 365 13.19 -24.35 10.75
C ASP A 365 13.22 -25.62 11.61
N TYR A 366 12.08 -26.30 11.80
CA TYR A 366 11.99 -27.61 12.47
C TYR A 366 12.83 -28.68 11.76
N LEU A 367 12.73 -28.76 10.44
CA LEU A 367 13.51 -29.69 9.61
C LEU A 367 15.01 -29.47 9.77
N LYS A 368 15.48 -28.22 9.72
CA LYS A 368 16.92 -27.89 9.79
C LYS A 368 17.50 -28.09 11.18
N ASN A 369 16.76 -27.74 12.21
CA ASN A 369 17.27 -27.69 13.58
C ASN A 369 16.91 -28.92 14.43
N CYS A 370 15.99 -29.77 13.97
CA CYS A 370 15.55 -30.96 14.71
C CYS A 370 15.60 -32.24 13.87
N LEU A 371 14.88 -32.32 12.74
CA LEU A 371 14.69 -33.59 12.02
C LEU A 371 15.91 -34.03 11.22
N LEU A 372 16.48 -33.16 10.37
CA LEU A 372 17.63 -33.51 9.51
C LEU A 372 18.91 -33.89 10.27
N PRO A 373 19.23 -33.30 11.44
CA PRO A 373 20.35 -33.74 12.27
C PRO A 373 20.12 -35.06 13.02
N SER A 374 18.87 -35.53 13.12
CA SER A 374 18.50 -36.71 13.90
C SER A 374 18.75 -38.01 13.15
N GLY A 375 19.02 -39.09 13.91
CA GLY A 375 19.13 -40.45 13.40
C GLY A 375 17.98 -41.37 13.85
N ASP A 376 16.94 -40.81 14.47
CA ASP A 376 15.78 -41.57 14.92
C ASP A 376 14.92 -42.03 13.72
N PRO A 377 14.57 -43.32 13.60
CA PRO A 377 13.70 -43.81 12.52
C PRO A 377 12.37 -43.05 12.39
N ARG A 378 11.80 -42.56 13.49
CA ARG A 378 10.54 -41.80 13.50
C ARG A 378 10.69 -40.45 12.79
N ASP A 379 11.85 -39.81 12.94
CA ASP A 379 12.13 -38.52 12.31
C ASP A 379 12.33 -38.69 10.79
N GLU A 380 12.90 -39.82 10.35
CA GLU A 380 13.03 -40.16 8.92
C GLU A 380 11.66 -40.49 8.30
N GLU A 381 10.78 -41.21 9.00
CA GLU A 381 9.41 -41.46 8.56
C GLU A 381 8.63 -40.15 8.36
N LEU A 382 8.63 -39.26 9.37
CA LEU A 382 8.00 -37.94 9.28
C LEU A 382 8.61 -37.08 8.16
N LEU A 383 9.93 -37.18 7.92
CA LEU A 383 10.59 -36.47 6.82
C LEU A 383 10.06 -36.90 5.44
N GLN A 384 9.74 -38.18 5.26
CA GLN A 384 9.15 -38.68 4.01
C GLN A 384 7.69 -38.24 3.85
N GLU A 385 6.92 -38.21 4.93
CA GLU A 385 5.55 -37.68 4.93
C GLU A 385 5.51 -36.20 4.55
N ILE A 386 6.36 -35.38 5.20
CA ILE A 386 6.52 -33.96 4.86
C ILE A 386 6.90 -33.80 3.39
N ARG A 387 7.85 -34.60 2.89
CA ARG A 387 8.27 -34.56 1.47
C ARG A 387 7.12 -34.87 0.51
N ALA A 388 6.21 -35.77 0.89
CA ALA A 388 5.07 -36.17 0.07
C ALA A 388 3.93 -35.15 0.09
N ALA A 389 3.73 -34.43 1.20
CA ALA A 389 2.63 -33.47 1.37
C ALA A 389 2.95 -32.06 0.86
N LEU A 390 4.21 -31.58 0.96
CA LEU A 390 4.60 -30.23 0.52
C LEU A 390 4.20 -29.86 -0.92
N PRO A 391 4.23 -30.77 -1.92
CA PRO A 391 3.81 -30.45 -3.28
C PRO A 391 2.36 -29.99 -3.43
N ALA A 392 1.45 -30.41 -2.54
CA ALA A 392 0.04 -30.01 -2.55
C ALA A 392 -0.12 -28.49 -2.35
N VAL A 393 0.66 -27.93 -1.43
CA VAL A 393 0.69 -26.49 -1.15
C VAL A 393 1.71 -25.72 -1.99
N GLY A 394 2.30 -26.36 -3.01
CA GLY A 394 3.21 -25.71 -3.95
C GLY A 394 4.66 -25.60 -3.47
N PHE A 395 5.09 -26.45 -2.54
CA PHE A 395 6.46 -26.47 -2.02
C PHE A 395 7.15 -27.83 -2.27
N GLN A 396 8.48 -27.83 -2.22
CA GLN A 396 9.28 -29.05 -2.38
C GLN A 396 10.42 -29.06 -1.37
N LEU A 397 10.66 -30.22 -0.77
CA LEU A 397 11.80 -30.42 0.13
C LEU A 397 13.07 -30.72 -0.68
N THR A 398 14.11 -29.91 -0.48
CA THR A 398 15.44 -30.12 -1.05
C THR A 398 16.47 -30.44 0.04
N LYS A 399 17.69 -30.85 -0.35
CA LYS A 399 18.80 -31.06 0.60
C LYS A 399 19.16 -29.81 1.42
N ARG A 400 18.75 -28.60 1.00
CA ARG A 400 19.00 -27.32 1.69
C ARG A 400 17.75 -26.77 2.41
N GLY A 401 16.71 -27.58 2.56
CA GLY A 401 15.43 -27.20 3.14
C GLY A 401 14.34 -27.01 2.08
N VAL A 402 13.23 -26.40 2.49
CA VAL A 402 12.03 -26.24 1.67
C VAL A 402 12.21 -25.09 0.66
N ARG A 403 11.69 -25.28 -0.55
CA ARG A 403 11.69 -24.30 -1.65
C ARG A 403 10.31 -24.25 -2.30
N ARG A 404 9.92 -23.06 -2.80
CA ARG A 404 8.70 -22.92 -3.61
C ARG A 404 8.86 -23.67 -4.93
N GLY A 405 7.81 -24.41 -5.31
CA GLY A 405 7.66 -25.06 -6.61
C GLY A 405 6.55 -24.40 -7.44
N ARG A 406 6.19 -25.01 -8.59
CA ARG A 406 5.06 -24.55 -9.41
C ARG A 406 3.73 -25.02 -8.78
N SER A 407 2.95 -24.08 -8.24
CA SER A 407 1.64 -24.38 -7.66
C SER A 407 0.56 -24.52 -8.73
N PRO A 408 -0.16 -25.66 -8.84
CA PRO A 408 -1.33 -25.78 -9.70
C PRO A 408 -2.52 -24.95 -9.17
N VAL A 409 -2.58 -24.71 -7.85
CA VAL A 409 -3.65 -23.96 -7.17
C VAL A 409 -3.67 -22.50 -7.64
N ASP A 410 -2.52 -21.85 -7.68
CA ASP A 410 -2.41 -20.46 -8.20
C ASP A 410 -2.94 -20.37 -9.64
N ARG A 411 -2.71 -21.40 -10.47
CA ARG A 411 -3.22 -21.43 -11.84
C ARG A 411 -4.74 -21.57 -11.89
N VAL A 412 -5.35 -22.38 -11.02
CA VAL A 412 -6.81 -22.54 -10.95
C VAL A 412 -7.45 -21.22 -10.52
N LEU A 413 -6.98 -20.60 -9.44
CA LEU A 413 -7.55 -19.35 -8.96
C LEU A 413 -7.36 -18.20 -9.97
N ALA A 414 -6.16 -18.06 -10.54
CA ALA A 414 -5.88 -17.01 -11.52
C ALA A 414 -6.68 -17.13 -12.82
N ARG A 415 -7.09 -18.35 -13.21
CA ARG A 415 -7.76 -18.62 -14.49
C ARG A 415 -9.20 -19.12 -14.33
N SER A 416 -9.73 -19.12 -13.11
CA SER A 416 -11.05 -19.63 -12.79
C SER A 416 -12.12 -19.04 -13.72
N GLU A 417 -13.04 -19.88 -14.18
CA GLU A 417 -14.14 -19.43 -15.03
C GLU A 417 -15.01 -18.39 -14.33
N ALA A 418 -15.11 -18.46 -12.99
CA ALA A 418 -15.84 -17.50 -12.17
C ALA A 418 -15.38 -16.05 -12.39
N LYS A 419 -14.10 -15.83 -12.71
CA LYS A 419 -13.58 -14.49 -13.03
C LYS A 419 -14.16 -13.93 -14.34
N THR A 420 -14.42 -14.81 -15.29
CA THR A 420 -15.04 -14.44 -16.56
C THR A 420 -16.53 -14.14 -16.36
N THR A 421 -17.22 -14.92 -15.53
CA THR A 421 -18.62 -14.64 -15.14
C THR A 421 -18.74 -13.28 -14.44
N ALA A 422 -17.87 -13.00 -13.46
CA ALA A 422 -17.80 -11.70 -12.80
C ALA A 422 -17.61 -10.54 -13.78
N THR A 423 -16.79 -10.73 -14.82
CA THR A 423 -16.58 -9.71 -15.87
C THR A 423 -17.87 -9.35 -16.61
N VAL A 424 -18.74 -10.34 -16.85
CA VAL A 424 -20.07 -10.10 -17.46
C VAL A 424 -20.91 -9.21 -16.57
N ASP A 425 -20.97 -9.50 -15.27
CA ASP A 425 -21.79 -8.75 -14.31
C ASP A 425 -21.26 -7.34 -14.06
N ILE A 426 -19.93 -7.17 -13.96
CA ILE A 426 -19.28 -5.86 -13.86
C ILE A 426 -19.64 -5.00 -15.08
N LEU A 427 -19.46 -5.52 -16.29
CA LEU A 427 -19.71 -4.75 -17.51
C LEU A 427 -21.20 -4.45 -17.72
N ALA A 428 -22.09 -5.36 -17.32
CA ALA A 428 -23.53 -5.09 -17.32
C ALA A 428 -23.88 -3.94 -16.37
N ALA A 429 -23.36 -3.95 -15.14
CA ALA A 429 -23.63 -2.89 -14.17
C ALA A 429 -23.03 -1.53 -14.58
N GLU A 430 -21.83 -1.52 -15.16
CA GLU A 430 -21.21 -0.30 -15.70
C GLU A 430 -21.97 0.25 -16.91
N ALA A 431 -22.52 -0.64 -17.75
CA ALA A 431 -23.39 -0.25 -18.85
C ALA A 431 -24.70 0.37 -18.37
N ASP A 432 -25.29 -0.12 -17.28
CA ASP A 432 -26.48 0.49 -16.67
C ASP A 432 -26.22 1.91 -16.18
N GLY A 433 -25.02 2.19 -15.67
CA GLY A 433 -24.61 3.52 -15.19
C GLY A 433 -24.22 4.50 -16.31
N LEU A 434 -23.48 4.05 -17.33
CA LEU A 434 -22.92 4.93 -18.37
C LEU A 434 -23.67 4.91 -19.71
N GLY A 435 -24.46 3.88 -19.98
CA GLY A 435 -25.19 3.70 -21.24
C GLY A 435 -24.26 3.76 -22.46
N HIS A 436 -24.54 4.69 -23.38
CA HIS A 436 -23.77 4.88 -24.61
C HIS A 436 -22.35 5.46 -24.39
N ARG A 437 -22.09 6.04 -23.22
CA ARG A 437 -20.78 6.59 -22.87
C ARG A 437 -19.78 5.52 -22.42
N LEU A 438 -20.23 4.29 -22.16
CA LEU A 438 -19.32 3.22 -21.73
C LEU A 438 -18.23 2.99 -22.78
N ARG A 439 -16.99 2.96 -22.31
CA ARG A 439 -15.80 2.58 -23.06
C ARG A 439 -14.95 1.71 -22.13
N ALA A 440 -15.21 0.42 -22.19
CA ALA A 440 -14.58 -0.56 -21.33
C ALA A 440 -13.41 -1.26 -22.03
N LEU A 441 -12.36 -1.53 -21.26
CA LEU A 441 -11.24 -2.35 -21.64
C LEU A 441 -11.16 -3.55 -20.68
N VAL A 442 -11.10 -4.76 -21.22
CA VAL A 442 -10.82 -6.00 -20.46
C VAL A 442 -9.44 -6.51 -20.85
N LEU A 443 -8.53 -6.61 -19.87
CA LEU A 443 -7.17 -7.08 -20.09
C LEU A 443 -6.96 -8.49 -19.56
N CYS A 444 -6.43 -9.36 -20.42
CA CYS A 444 -6.03 -10.72 -20.12
C CYS A 444 -4.52 -10.91 -20.32
N ASP A 445 -3.93 -11.96 -19.75
CA ASP A 445 -2.51 -12.26 -19.99
C ASP A 445 -2.25 -12.84 -21.38
N HIS A 446 -3.19 -13.63 -21.90
CA HIS A 446 -3.00 -14.42 -23.12
C HIS A 446 -4.25 -14.40 -24.02
N GLU A 447 -4.04 -14.47 -25.34
CA GLU A 447 -5.15 -14.61 -26.28
C GLU A 447 -5.84 -15.97 -26.12
N ARG A 448 -5.03 -17.03 -26.05
CA ARG A 448 -5.42 -18.42 -25.84
C ARG A 448 -4.56 -18.98 -24.72
N ALA A 449 -5.11 -19.86 -23.89
CA ALA A 449 -4.30 -20.63 -22.96
C ALA A 449 -3.53 -21.70 -23.76
N THR A 450 -2.33 -21.34 -24.24
CA THR A 450 -1.53 -22.18 -25.16
C THR A 450 -0.69 -23.26 -24.47
N ALA A 451 -0.60 -23.25 -23.14
CA ALA A 451 0.05 -24.33 -22.40
C ALA A 451 -0.91 -25.50 -22.29
N THR A 452 -0.54 -26.67 -22.83
CA THR A 452 -1.23 -27.94 -22.55
C THR A 452 -1.50 -28.03 -21.06
N LEU A 453 -2.78 -28.13 -20.68
CA LEU A 453 -3.15 -28.30 -19.28
C LEU A 453 -2.40 -29.53 -18.75
N PRO A 454 -1.72 -29.43 -17.59
CA PRO A 454 -1.21 -30.61 -16.90
C PRO A 454 -2.32 -31.66 -16.80
N ALA A 455 -1.98 -32.94 -16.95
CA ALA A 455 -2.97 -34.02 -16.95
C ALA A 455 -3.93 -33.93 -15.74
N ARG A 456 -3.41 -33.53 -14.58
CA ARG A 456 -4.18 -33.31 -13.33
C ARG A 456 -5.22 -32.18 -13.36
N LEU A 457 -5.18 -31.29 -14.36
CA LEU A 457 -6.14 -30.17 -14.50
C LEU A 457 -7.13 -30.38 -15.65
N GLN A 458 -7.03 -31.50 -16.39
CA GLN A 458 -8.00 -31.82 -17.44
C GLN A 458 -9.36 -32.14 -16.82
N GLY A 459 -10.41 -31.49 -17.32
CA GLY A 459 -11.76 -31.61 -16.77
C GLY A 459 -12.04 -30.74 -15.54
N VAL A 460 -11.02 -30.06 -14.99
CA VAL A 460 -11.15 -29.06 -13.92
C VAL A 460 -11.20 -27.65 -14.51
N LEU A 461 -10.23 -27.33 -15.38
CA LEU A 461 -10.21 -26.08 -16.13
C LEU A 461 -10.55 -26.30 -17.59
N ASP A 462 -11.30 -25.38 -18.18
CA ASP A 462 -11.44 -25.29 -19.62
C ASP A 462 -10.07 -25.04 -20.29
N ALA A 463 -9.88 -25.57 -21.50
CA ALA A 463 -8.63 -25.41 -22.24
C ALA A 463 -8.33 -23.95 -22.62
N GLN A 464 -9.33 -23.07 -22.61
CA GLN A 464 -9.24 -21.63 -22.84
C GLN A 464 -9.46 -20.80 -21.56
N ALA A 465 -9.45 -21.43 -20.38
CA ALA A 465 -9.60 -20.75 -19.08
C ALA A 465 -8.60 -19.58 -18.92
N GLY A 466 -9.11 -18.43 -18.48
CA GLY A 466 -8.33 -17.19 -18.31
C GLY A 466 -7.86 -16.52 -19.62
N SER A 467 -8.41 -16.91 -20.78
CA SER A 467 -8.01 -16.36 -22.08
C SER A 467 -8.95 -15.26 -22.59
N ALA A 468 -8.40 -14.36 -23.41
CA ALA A 468 -9.18 -13.29 -24.03
C ALA A 468 -10.29 -13.83 -24.96
N ARG A 469 -10.11 -15.01 -25.58
CA ARG A 469 -11.15 -15.65 -26.40
C ARG A 469 -12.31 -16.18 -25.57
N LEU A 470 -12.06 -16.76 -24.39
CA LEU A 470 -13.11 -17.21 -23.49
C LEU A 470 -13.92 -16.02 -22.95
N VAL A 471 -13.23 -14.93 -22.58
CA VAL A 471 -13.88 -13.68 -22.17
C VAL A 471 -14.80 -13.16 -23.28
N LEU A 472 -14.32 -13.06 -24.52
CA LEU A 472 -15.16 -12.63 -25.65
C LEU A 472 -16.38 -13.55 -25.83
N ALA A 473 -16.19 -14.88 -25.73
CA ALA A 473 -17.28 -15.84 -25.90
C ALA A 473 -18.37 -15.64 -24.82
N ASN A 474 -17.99 -15.48 -23.56
CA ASN A 474 -18.94 -15.28 -22.47
C ASN A 474 -19.65 -13.92 -22.56
N LEU A 475 -18.95 -12.85 -22.98
CA LEU A 475 -19.57 -11.56 -23.23
C LEU A 475 -20.57 -11.59 -24.41
N LEU A 476 -20.34 -12.44 -25.41
CA LEU A 476 -21.28 -12.60 -26.52
C LEU A 476 -22.45 -13.55 -26.19
N ALA A 477 -22.28 -14.42 -25.20
CA ALA A 477 -23.31 -15.35 -24.75
C ALA A 477 -24.37 -14.68 -23.86
N ASP A 478 -24.00 -13.65 -23.09
CA ASP A 478 -24.94 -12.88 -22.27
C ASP A 478 -25.55 -11.71 -23.05
N HIS A 479 -26.87 -11.65 -23.12
CA HIS A 479 -27.60 -10.61 -23.85
C HIS A 479 -27.30 -9.16 -23.39
N ARG A 480 -26.98 -8.95 -22.11
CA ARG A 480 -26.68 -7.63 -21.53
C ARG A 480 -25.37 -7.08 -22.08
N THR A 481 -24.35 -7.94 -22.17
CA THR A 481 -23.01 -7.55 -22.61
C THR A 481 -22.79 -7.73 -24.11
N ALA A 482 -23.53 -8.62 -24.77
CA ALA A 482 -23.53 -8.75 -26.23
C ALA A 482 -23.98 -7.45 -26.93
N ALA A 483 -24.91 -6.72 -26.31
CA ALA A 483 -25.37 -5.41 -26.79
C ALA A 483 -24.30 -4.31 -26.71
N LEU A 484 -23.18 -4.56 -26.02
CA LEU A 484 -22.04 -3.64 -25.93
C LEU A 484 -21.05 -3.82 -27.09
N GLU A 485 -21.33 -4.75 -28.00
CA GLU A 485 -20.53 -5.04 -29.20
C GLU A 485 -19.04 -5.28 -28.88
N PRO A 486 -18.71 -6.29 -28.05
CA PRO A 486 -17.34 -6.55 -27.63
C PRO A 486 -16.45 -6.95 -28.81
N VAL A 487 -15.24 -6.37 -28.88
CA VAL A 487 -14.24 -6.68 -29.91
C VAL A 487 -12.96 -7.17 -29.24
N LEU A 488 -12.53 -8.37 -29.60
CA LEU A 488 -11.21 -8.90 -29.27
C LEU A 488 -10.16 -8.33 -30.21
N ILE A 489 -9.07 -7.82 -29.65
CA ILE A 489 -7.89 -7.37 -30.37
C ILE A 489 -6.61 -7.92 -29.71
N THR A 490 -5.82 -8.64 -30.50
CA THR A 490 -4.50 -9.14 -30.10
C THR A 490 -3.47 -8.84 -31.18
N GLY A 491 -2.20 -9.18 -30.92
CA GLY A 491 -1.14 -9.00 -31.89
C GLY A 491 -1.30 -9.87 -33.15
N ARG A 492 -2.23 -10.83 -33.14
CA ARG A 492 -2.44 -11.82 -34.20
C ARG A 492 -3.86 -11.85 -34.76
N THR A 493 -4.84 -11.47 -33.94
CA THR A 493 -6.26 -11.71 -34.24
C THR A 493 -7.11 -10.49 -33.89
N VAL A 494 -8.10 -10.22 -34.73
CA VAL A 494 -9.25 -9.37 -34.43
C VAL A 494 -10.51 -10.23 -34.56
N ALA A 495 -11.32 -10.32 -33.51
CA ALA A 495 -12.53 -11.14 -33.53
C ALA A 495 -13.69 -10.49 -32.77
N THR A 496 -14.91 -10.71 -33.24
CA THR A 496 -16.13 -10.13 -32.63
C THR A 496 -17.37 -10.88 -33.15
N SER A 497 -18.58 -10.44 -32.80
CA SER A 497 -19.82 -10.97 -33.37
C SER A 497 -19.88 -10.73 -34.88
N ALA A 498 -20.55 -11.62 -35.64
CA ALA A 498 -20.75 -11.43 -37.08
C ALA A 498 -21.47 -10.12 -37.45
N HIS A 499 -22.25 -9.53 -36.53
CA HIS A 499 -22.88 -8.23 -36.71
C HIS A 499 -21.87 -7.09 -36.61
N THR A 500 -21.13 -7.03 -35.51
CA THR A 500 -20.10 -6.00 -35.27
C THR A 500 -18.95 -6.11 -36.27
N ALA A 501 -18.59 -7.32 -36.69
CA ALA A 501 -17.57 -7.54 -37.71
C ALA A 501 -17.93 -6.87 -39.04
N ARG A 502 -19.19 -6.95 -39.48
CA ARG A 502 -19.65 -6.27 -40.69
C ARG A 502 -19.55 -4.76 -40.59
N LYS A 503 -19.89 -4.18 -39.43
CA LYS A 503 -19.72 -2.75 -39.17
C LYS A 503 -18.25 -2.33 -39.23
N LEU A 504 -17.37 -3.11 -38.59
CA LEU A 504 -15.93 -2.82 -38.55
C LEU A 504 -15.30 -2.95 -39.94
N VAL A 505 -15.65 -3.96 -40.72
CA VAL A 505 -15.17 -4.11 -42.11
C VAL A 505 -15.62 -2.92 -42.97
N ALA A 506 -16.89 -2.49 -42.86
CA ALA A 506 -17.38 -1.30 -43.54
C ALA A 506 -16.63 -0.03 -43.12
N PHE A 507 -16.38 0.13 -41.82
CA PHE A 507 -15.61 1.25 -41.28
C PHE A 507 -14.18 1.28 -41.82
N VAL A 508 -13.50 0.13 -41.90
CA VAL A 508 -12.15 0.02 -42.46
C VAL A 508 -12.14 0.35 -43.95
N ALA A 509 -13.10 -0.15 -44.72
CA ALA A 509 -13.22 0.14 -46.14
C ALA A 509 -13.38 1.65 -46.41
N GLU A 510 -14.14 2.35 -45.56
CA GLU A 510 -14.33 3.81 -45.64
C GLU A 510 -13.07 4.60 -45.24
N HIS A 511 -12.44 4.24 -44.11
CA HIS A 511 -11.38 5.05 -43.49
C HIS A 511 -9.97 4.66 -43.91
N ALA A 512 -9.79 3.49 -44.54
CA ALA A 512 -8.52 2.98 -45.02
C ALA A 512 -8.73 2.10 -46.27
N PRO A 513 -9.15 2.68 -47.41
CA PRO A 513 -9.51 1.94 -48.63
C PRO A 513 -8.37 1.13 -49.26
N GLY A 514 -7.12 1.35 -48.84
CA GLY A 514 -5.96 0.54 -49.23
C GLY A 514 -5.80 -0.77 -48.47
N ILE A 515 -6.66 -1.05 -47.48
CA ILE A 515 -6.68 -2.29 -46.72
C ILE A 515 -7.78 -3.19 -47.25
N ASP A 516 -7.39 -4.39 -47.66
CA ASP A 516 -8.27 -5.40 -48.24
C ASP A 516 -8.62 -6.43 -47.15
N LEU A 517 -9.88 -6.45 -46.73
CA LEU A 517 -10.40 -7.38 -45.72
C LEU A 517 -11.34 -8.39 -46.36
N ASP A 518 -11.31 -9.63 -45.87
CA ASP A 518 -12.21 -10.67 -46.36
C ASP A 518 -13.65 -10.33 -45.98
N GLU A 519 -14.59 -10.57 -46.91
CA GLU A 519 -16.01 -10.37 -46.64
C GLU A 519 -16.51 -11.35 -45.58
N ILE A 520 -17.32 -10.85 -44.63
CA ILE A 520 -17.99 -11.70 -43.65
C ILE A 520 -19.18 -12.39 -44.33
N PRO A 521 -19.21 -13.74 -44.46
CA PRO A 521 -20.22 -14.43 -45.25
C PRO A 521 -21.65 -14.11 -44.78
N PRO A 522 -22.60 -13.84 -45.70
CA PRO A 522 -24.00 -13.63 -45.36
C PRO A 522 -24.58 -14.88 -44.69
N GLY A 523 -25.00 -14.77 -43.43
CA GLY A 523 -25.51 -15.89 -42.63
C GLY A 523 -24.55 -16.38 -41.54
N SER A 524 -23.35 -15.82 -41.42
CA SER A 524 -22.46 -16.10 -40.28
C SER A 524 -23.12 -15.68 -38.97
N THR A 525 -23.15 -16.58 -37.98
CA THR A 525 -23.69 -16.33 -36.63
C THR A 525 -22.63 -16.58 -35.57
N GLY A 526 -22.68 -15.83 -34.46
CA GLY A 526 -21.72 -15.96 -33.36
C GLY A 526 -20.39 -15.22 -33.63
N THR A 527 -19.32 -15.72 -33.02
CA THR A 527 -17.98 -15.12 -33.07
C THR A 527 -17.30 -15.40 -34.41
N VAL A 528 -16.81 -14.36 -35.08
CA VAL A 528 -16.04 -14.43 -36.32
C VAL A 528 -14.69 -13.73 -36.15
N GLU A 529 -13.69 -14.24 -36.85
CA GLU A 529 -12.36 -13.64 -36.95
C GLU A 529 -12.27 -12.82 -38.24
N ILE A 530 -11.77 -11.58 -38.15
CA ILE A 530 -11.65 -10.68 -39.30
C ILE A 530 -10.29 -10.93 -39.96
N THR A 531 -10.31 -11.58 -41.10
CA THR A 531 -9.13 -11.94 -41.89
C THR A 531 -8.96 -11.02 -43.09
N GLY A 532 -7.76 -11.01 -43.68
CA GLY A 532 -7.43 -10.15 -44.82
C GLY A 532 -5.99 -9.66 -44.82
N ARG A 533 -5.69 -8.73 -45.72
CA ARG A 533 -4.35 -8.13 -45.90
C ARG A 533 -4.16 -6.90 -45.00
N TRP A 534 -4.11 -7.17 -43.70
CA TRP A 534 -3.80 -6.17 -42.68
C TRP A 534 -2.94 -6.76 -41.56
N ARG A 535 -2.21 -5.89 -40.85
CA ARG A 535 -1.29 -6.26 -39.76
C ARG A 535 -1.64 -5.52 -38.48
N SER A 536 -1.09 -5.98 -37.35
CA SER A 536 -1.28 -5.36 -36.02
C SER A 536 -1.07 -3.85 -35.97
N ARG A 537 -0.02 -3.37 -36.64
CA ARG A 537 0.26 -1.92 -36.73
C ARG A 537 -0.88 -1.11 -37.38
N GLN A 538 -1.66 -1.72 -38.25
CA GLN A 538 -2.80 -1.07 -38.93
C GLN A 538 -4.09 -1.24 -38.14
N TRP A 539 -4.41 -2.47 -37.72
CA TRP A 539 -5.69 -2.73 -37.05
C TRP A 539 -5.77 -2.12 -35.64
N VAL A 540 -4.66 -1.97 -34.92
CA VAL A 540 -4.67 -1.32 -33.60
C VAL A 540 -5.23 0.10 -33.71
N GLY A 541 -4.73 0.91 -34.65
CA GLY A 541 -5.24 2.27 -34.85
C GLY A 541 -6.69 2.31 -35.34
N LEU A 542 -7.07 1.42 -36.27
CA LEU A 542 -8.42 1.42 -36.87
C LEU A 542 -9.49 0.91 -35.90
N VAL A 543 -9.23 -0.18 -35.19
CA VAL A 543 -10.14 -0.72 -34.17
C VAL A 543 -10.28 0.27 -33.01
N THR A 544 -9.18 0.94 -32.61
CA THR A 544 -9.26 2.00 -31.58
C THR A 544 -10.15 3.14 -32.03
N ARG A 545 -10.03 3.61 -33.28
CA ARG A 545 -10.93 4.65 -33.82
C ARG A 545 -12.39 4.19 -33.86
N PHE A 546 -12.64 2.94 -34.27
CA PHE A 546 -13.98 2.35 -34.26
C PHE A 546 -14.57 2.22 -32.84
N PHE A 547 -13.73 1.93 -31.85
CA PHE A 547 -14.12 1.93 -30.44
C PHE A 547 -14.44 3.34 -29.93
N GLU A 548 -13.65 4.35 -30.30
CA GLU A 548 -13.89 5.74 -29.89
C GLU A 548 -15.23 6.28 -30.43
N THR A 549 -15.72 5.81 -31.60
CA THR A 549 -17.07 6.20 -32.09
C THR A 549 -18.21 5.68 -31.21
N GLY A 550 -17.99 4.62 -30.44
CA GLY A 550 -19.00 3.98 -29.57
C GLY A 550 -19.84 2.91 -30.22
N GLU A 551 -19.55 2.57 -31.47
CA GLU A 551 -20.12 1.38 -32.14
C GLU A 551 -19.70 0.10 -31.40
N ALA A 552 -18.42 -0.01 -31.02
CA ALA A 552 -17.94 -0.98 -30.04
C ALA A 552 -17.70 -0.28 -28.70
N ARG A 553 -18.29 -0.80 -27.61
CA ARG A 553 -18.15 -0.22 -26.26
C ARG A 553 -17.22 -1.01 -25.36
N VAL A 554 -16.84 -2.23 -25.76
CA VAL A 554 -15.93 -3.09 -25.00
C VAL A 554 -14.80 -3.57 -25.91
N LEU A 555 -13.56 -3.35 -25.49
CA LEU A 555 -12.39 -4.01 -26.06
C LEU A 555 -11.91 -5.10 -25.11
N VAL A 556 -11.67 -6.29 -25.65
CA VAL A 556 -10.97 -7.37 -24.96
C VAL A 556 -9.59 -7.48 -25.59
N GLY A 557 -8.53 -7.51 -24.79
CA GLY A 557 -7.19 -7.65 -25.34
C GLY A 557 -6.18 -8.21 -24.36
N THR A 558 -4.94 -8.32 -24.82
CA THR A 558 -3.85 -8.84 -24.01
C THR A 558 -2.99 -7.73 -23.43
N ARG A 559 -2.42 -7.95 -22.25
CA ARG A 559 -1.45 -7.03 -21.63
C ARG A 559 -0.30 -6.66 -22.59
N ALA A 560 0.21 -7.63 -23.34
CA ALA A 560 1.32 -7.41 -24.28
C ALA A 560 1.00 -6.43 -25.42
N LEU A 561 -0.28 -6.26 -25.79
CA LEU A 561 -0.67 -5.34 -26.86
C LEU A 561 -1.30 -4.05 -26.34
N LEU A 562 -2.28 -4.18 -25.44
CA LEU A 562 -3.07 -3.05 -24.95
C LEU A 562 -2.62 -2.56 -23.56
N GLY A 563 -1.83 -3.37 -22.85
CA GLY A 563 -1.22 -2.96 -21.58
C GLY A 563 -0.04 -1.99 -21.78
N GLU A 564 0.64 -2.03 -22.92
CA GLU A 564 1.85 -1.24 -23.22
C GLU A 564 1.76 -0.50 -24.57
N GLY A 565 2.05 0.80 -24.60
CA GLY A 565 2.18 1.58 -25.85
C GLY A 565 0.88 1.82 -26.65
N TRP A 566 -0.29 1.48 -26.09
CA TRP A 566 -1.62 1.78 -26.65
C TRP A 566 -2.26 2.99 -25.95
N ASP A 567 -3.01 3.80 -26.70
CA ASP A 567 -3.65 5.02 -26.20
C ASP A 567 -5.07 5.17 -26.77
N ALA A 568 -6.06 5.27 -25.87
CA ALA A 568 -7.46 5.55 -26.17
C ALA A 568 -8.02 6.45 -25.07
N LYS A 569 -8.47 7.64 -25.44
CA LYS A 569 -8.88 8.69 -24.48
C LYS A 569 -10.23 8.38 -23.87
N GLY A 570 -11.11 7.71 -24.61
CA GLY A 570 -12.48 7.40 -24.16
C GLY A 570 -12.55 6.38 -23.03
N VAL A 571 -11.53 5.53 -22.82
CA VAL A 571 -11.58 4.39 -21.87
C VAL A 571 -11.89 4.88 -20.46
N ASN A 572 -13.06 4.52 -19.93
CA ASN A 572 -13.55 4.95 -18.62
C ASN A 572 -13.80 3.78 -17.65
N THR A 573 -13.66 2.55 -18.12
CA THR A 573 -13.77 1.34 -17.30
C THR A 573 -12.68 0.37 -17.72
N LEU A 574 -11.91 -0.14 -16.76
CA LEU A 574 -10.88 -1.16 -16.97
C LEU A 574 -11.21 -2.36 -16.10
N VAL A 575 -11.31 -3.56 -16.68
CA VAL A 575 -11.37 -4.83 -15.94
C VAL A 575 -10.03 -5.53 -16.11
N ASP A 576 -9.26 -5.61 -15.03
CA ASP A 576 -7.94 -6.21 -14.98
C ASP A 576 -8.03 -7.67 -14.51
N LEU A 577 -7.97 -8.59 -15.48
CA LEU A 577 -7.89 -10.04 -15.24
C LEU A 577 -6.44 -10.56 -15.30
N THR A 578 -5.45 -9.67 -15.37
CA THR A 578 -4.05 -10.05 -15.55
C THR A 578 -3.41 -10.53 -14.26
N THR A 579 -2.41 -11.40 -14.40
CA THR A 579 -1.64 -11.92 -13.28
C THR A 579 -0.46 -11.00 -12.87
N ALA A 580 -0.17 -9.95 -13.65
CA ALA A 580 0.98 -9.09 -13.43
C ALA A 580 0.86 -8.24 -12.15
N THR A 581 1.88 -8.29 -11.29
CA THR A 581 1.92 -7.51 -10.03
C THR A 581 3.13 -6.60 -9.92
N THR A 582 3.98 -6.51 -10.94
CA THR A 582 5.12 -5.58 -10.89
C THR A 582 4.57 -4.15 -10.90
N PRO A 583 5.10 -3.23 -10.05
CA PRO A 583 4.59 -1.86 -9.97
C PRO A 583 4.50 -1.16 -11.33
N THR A 584 5.48 -1.39 -12.20
CA THR A 584 5.44 -0.90 -13.59
C THR A 584 4.23 -1.40 -14.36
N SER A 585 4.00 -2.72 -14.37
CA SER A 585 2.91 -3.31 -15.15
C SER A 585 1.56 -2.80 -14.66
N VAL A 586 1.40 -2.63 -13.35
CA VAL A 586 0.19 -2.07 -12.73
C VAL A 586 -0.02 -0.62 -13.18
N VAL A 587 0.98 0.24 -13.04
CA VAL A 587 0.90 1.66 -13.40
C VAL A 587 0.64 1.84 -14.90
N GLN A 588 1.30 1.05 -15.75
CA GLN A 588 1.10 1.10 -17.20
C GLN A 588 -0.30 0.64 -17.61
N THR A 589 -0.80 -0.44 -17.00
CA THR A 589 -2.13 -1.01 -17.24
C THR A 589 -3.23 -0.02 -16.82
N ARG A 590 -3.17 0.45 -15.57
CA ARG A 590 -4.19 1.36 -15.01
C ARG A 590 -4.15 2.73 -15.68
N GLY A 591 -2.95 3.25 -16.00
CA GLY A 591 -2.74 4.54 -16.66
C GLY A 591 -3.37 4.66 -18.07
N ARG A 592 -3.88 3.57 -18.66
CA ARG A 592 -4.67 3.62 -19.90
C ARG A 592 -6.04 4.23 -19.70
N ALA A 593 -6.71 3.90 -18.59
CA ALA A 593 -8.05 4.44 -18.29
C ALA A 593 -7.99 5.88 -17.77
N LEU A 594 -6.88 6.27 -17.14
CA LEU A 594 -6.71 7.59 -16.50
C LEU A 594 -6.54 8.77 -17.47
N ARG A 595 -6.62 8.55 -18.78
CA ARG A 595 -6.49 9.64 -19.76
C ARG A 595 -7.67 10.59 -19.67
N VAL A 596 -7.41 11.89 -19.72
CA VAL A 596 -8.48 12.89 -19.82
C VAL A 596 -9.13 12.80 -21.19
N ASP A 597 -10.46 12.78 -21.21
CA ASP A 597 -11.25 12.85 -22.44
C ASP A 597 -11.68 14.31 -22.68
N PRO A 598 -11.20 14.96 -23.76
CA PRO A 598 -11.61 16.32 -24.09
C PRO A 598 -13.12 16.50 -24.31
N THR A 599 -13.82 15.42 -24.67
CA THR A 599 -15.26 15.42 -24.90
C THR A 599 -16.06 15.19 -23.61
N TRP A 600 -15.39 14.75 -22.53
CA TRP A 600 -15.99 14.53 -21.22
C TRP A 600 -15.02 14.93 -20.09
N PRO A 601 -14.92 16.23 -19.75
CA PRO A 601 -14.00 16.74 -18.73
C PRO A 601 -14.20 16.14 -17.33
N GLU A 602 -15.45 15.80 -16.98
CA GLU A 602 -15.83 15.19 -15.69
C GLU A 602 -15.64 13.65 -15.68
N LYS A 603 -14.95 13.09 -16.69
CA LYS A 603 -14.70 11.66 -16.78
C LYS A 603 -14.03 11.17 -15.50
N VAL A 604 -14.63 10.13 -14.91
CA VAL A 604 -14.01 9.29 -13.89
C VAL A 604 -13.68 7.96 -14.51
N ALA A 605 -12.52 7.39 -14.20
CA ALA A 605 -12.16 6.02 -14.59
C ALA A 605 -12.40 5.03 -13.44
N ASN A 606 -13.09 3.92 -13.71
CA ASN A 606 -13.20 2.81 -12.76
C ASN A 606 -12.26 1.69 -13.18
N THR A 607 -11.42 1.23 -12.25
CA THR A 607 -10.58 0.04 -12.43
C THR A 607 -11.11 -1.07 -11.55
N TRP A 608 -11.49 -2.19 -12.15
CA TRP A 608 -11.95 -3.40 -11.48
C TRP A 608 -10.86 -4.46 -11.48
N THR A 609 -10.55 -5.01 -10.31
CA THR A 609 -9.77 -6.25 -10.20
C THR A 609 -10.68 -7.38 -9.70
N VAL A 610 -10.72 -8.49 -10.44
CA VAL A 610 -11.47 -9.68 -10.01
C VAL A 610 -10.54 -10.59 -9.22
N VAL A 611 -10.97 -10.97 -8.02
CA VAL A 611 -10.19 -11.72 -7.02
C VAL A 611 -10.91 -13.03 -6.72
N CYS A 612 -10.29 -14.15 -7.07
CA CYS A 612 -10.82 -15.48 -6.79
C CYS A 612 -10.15 -16.08 -5.55
N VAL A 613 -10.94 -16.38 -4.51
CA VAL A 613 -10.45 -16.89 -3.22
C VAL A 613 -11.17 -18.19 -2.88
N SER A 614 -10.44 -19.15 -2.30
CA SER A 614 -11.00 -20.38 -1.76
C SER A 614 -10.57 -20.59 -0.31
N GLU A 615 -11.51 -20.96 0.56
CA GLU A 615 -11.22 -21.36 1.95
C GLU A 615 -10.89 -22.86 2.06
N GLU A 616 -11.14 -23.64 1.00
CA GLU A 616 -10.96 -25.09 0.97
C GLU A 616 -9.51 -25.55 0.79
N HIS A 617 -8.58 -24.63 0.53
CA HIS A 617 -7.18 -24.95 0.32
C HIS A 617 -6.25 -23.89 0.97
N PRO A 618 -5.16 -24.28 1.66
CA PRO A 618 -4.21 -23.35 2.30
C PRO A 618 -3.54 -22.33 1.38
N GLY A 619 -3.39 -22.68 0.10
CA GLY A 619 -2.94 -21.78 -1.00
C GLY A 619 -4.07 -21.01 -1.69
N GLY A 620 -5.28 -21.04 -1.13
CA GLY A 620 -6.51 -20.45 -1.64
C GLY A 620 -6.53 -18.92 -1.69
N THR A 621 -5.50 -18.27 -1.12
CA THR A 621 -5.35 -16.81 -1.02
C THR A 621 -4.43 -16.20 -2.08
N SER A 622 -3.83 -17.00 -2.96
CA SER A 622 -2.80 -16.51 -3.89
C SER A 622 -3.26 -15.38 -4.83
N ASP A 623 -4.53 -15.38 -5.26
CA ASP A 623 -5.10 -14.28 -6.06
C ASP A 623 -5.41 -13.03 -5.20
N TRP A 624 -5.75 -13.20 -3.91
CA TRP A 624 -5.85 -12.11 -2.94
C TRP A 624 -4.50 -11.44 -2.71
N GLU A 625 -3.44 -12.21 -2.49
CA GLU A 625 -2.08 -11.69 -2.34
C GLU A 625 -1.64 -10.94 -3.61
N ARG A 626 -2.06 -11.43 -4.77
CA ARG A 626 -1.84 -10.76 -6.06
C ARG A 626 -2.52 -9.40 -6.10
N PHE A 627 -3.78 -9.33 -5.69
CA PHE A 627 -4.52 -8.07 -5.53
C PHE A 627 -3.80 -7.12 -4.57
N VAL A 628 -3.39 -7.58 -3.37
CA VAL A 628 -2.64 -6.77 -2.41
C VAL A 628 -1.36 -6.19 -3.02
N ARG A 629 -0.57 -7.01 -3.73
CA ARG A 629 0.64 -6.53 -4.42
C ARG A 629 0.34 -5.48 -5.50
N LYS A 630 -0.79 -5.59 -6.22
CA LYS A 630 -1.19 -4.57 -7.21
C LYS A 630 -1.52 -3.22 -6.55
N HIS A 631 -1.98 -3.21 -5.32
CA HIS A 631 -2.31 -1.96 -4.60
C HIS A 631 -1.16 -1.43 -3.74
N HIS A 632 -0.12 -2.23 -3.48
CA HIS A 632 1.05 -1.80 -2.73
C HIS A 632 1.80 -0.68 -3.46
N GLY A 633 1.93 0.49 -2.83
CA GLY A 633 2.55 1.67 -3.45
C GLY A 633 1.68 2.37 -4.50
N TYR A 634 0.45 1.89 -4.75
CA TYR A 634 -0.50 2.50 -5.67
C TYR A 634 -1.53 3.33 -4.90
N PHE A 635 -1.62 4.61 -5.24
CA PHE A 635 -2.47 5.56 -4.52
C PHE A 635 -3.85 5.70 -5.18
N GLY A 636 -4.91 5.61 -4.38
CA GLY A 636 -6.28 5.84 -4.82
C GLY A 636 -7.05 6.65 -3.79
N VAL A 637 -8.12 7.34 -4.24
CA VAL A 637 -9.00 8.08 -3.32
C VAL A 637 -9.89 7.12 -2.55
N THR A 638 -9.97 7.32 -1.23
CA THR A 638 -10.87 6.61 -0.32
C THR A 638 -12.26 7.27 -0.33
N ASP A 639 -13.22 6.59 0.28
CA ASP A 639 -14.59 7.09 0.49
C ASP A 639 -14.68 8.36 1.37
N SER A 640 -13.58 8.68 2.07
CA SER A 640 -13.41 9.85 2.94
C SER A 640 -12.71 11.04 2.26
N GLY A 641 -12.20 10.86 1.04
CA GLY A 641 -11.43 11.87 0.29
C GLY A 641 -9.92 11.83 0.56
N GLU A 642 -9.46 11.02 1.52
CA GLU A 642 -8.03 10.70 1.67
C GLU A 642 -7.52 9.92 0.46
N ILE A 643 -6.31 10.21 0.01
CA ILE A 643 -5.62 9.43 -1.01
C ILE A 643 -4.66 8.48 -0.29
N ALA A 644 -4.92 7.17 -0.37
CA ALA A 644 -4.19 6.15 0.40
C ALA A 644 -3.59 5.07 -0.51
N SER A 645 -2.51 4.45 -0.03
CA SER A 645 -1.83 3.31 -0.64
C SER A 645 -2.35 1.98 -0.08
N GLY A 646 -2.23 0.90 -0.85
CA GLY A 646 -2.67 -0.45 -0.46
C GLY A 646 -4.17 -0.67 -0.61
N VAL A 647 -4.66 -1.83 -0.17
CA VAL A 647 -6.07 -2.22 -0.32
C VAL A 647 -7.06 -1.32 0.44
N GLY A 648 -6.54 -0.51 1.38
CA GLY A 648 -7.35 0.42 2.19
C GLY A 648 -8.02 1.57 1.40
N HIS A 649 -7.55 1.91 0.20
CA HIS A 649 -8.26 2.86 -0.67
C HIS A 649 -9.41 2.23 -1.47
N VAL A 650 -9.37 0.91 -1.65
CA VAL A 650 -10.49 0.16 -2.25
C VAL A 650 -11.61 0.09 -1.23
N ASP A 651 -11.30 -0.34 0.00
CA ASP A 651 -12.20 -0.18 1.14
C ASP A 651 -11.41 -0.19 2.46
N PRO A 652 -11.77 0.66 3.44
CA PRO A 652 -11.14 0.69 4.77
C PRO A 652 -11.19 -0.65 5.54
N GLY A 653 -12.21 -1.48 5.30
CA GLY A 653 -12.40 -2.76 5.95
C GLY A 653 -11.40 -3.82 5.50
N LEU A 654 -10.86 -3.72 4.28
CA LEU A 654 -9.91 -4.68 3.73
C LEU A 654 -8.54 -4.64 4.44
N SER A 655 -7.95 -5.81 4.65
CA SER A 655 -6.64 -5.98 5.28
C SER A 655 -5.66 -6.62 4.31
N PRO A 656 -4.43 -6.11 4.14
CA PRO A 656 -3.47 -6.70 3.21
C PRO A 656 -3.02 -8.11 3.59
N TYR A 657 -3.38 -8.61 4.77
CA TYR A 657 -2.90 -9.88 5.32
C TYR A 657 -3.90 -11.03 5.16
N GLU A 658 -5.20 -10.75 5.06
CA GLU A 658 -6.25 -11.77 4.94
C GLU A 658 -7.38 -11.27 4.03
N PRO A 659 -7.91 -12.10 3.12
CA PRO A 659 -9.10 -11.75 2.36
C PRO A 659 -10.33 -11.60 3.26
N PRO A 660 -11.38 -10.90 2.79
CA PRO A 660 -12.68 -10.96 3.47
C PRO A 660 -13.21 -12.40 3.51
N ALA A 661 -14.07 -12.71 4.48
CA ALA A 661 -14.72 -14.03 4.56
C ALA A 661 -15.60 -14.26 3.33
N VAL A 662 -15.62 -15.50 2.81
CA VAL A 662 -16.40 -15.84 1.60
C VAL A 662 -17.89 -15.53 1.77
N ALA A 663 -18.42 -15.72 2.98
CA ALA A 663 -19.81 -15.41 3.32
C ALA A 663 -20.20 -13.94 3.11
N ASP A 664 -19.22 -13.03 3.11
CA ASP A 664 -19.46 -11.59 2.98
C ASP A 664 -19.29 -11.07 1.54
N PHE A 665 -18.88 -11.92 0.57
CA PHE A 665 -18.54 -11.49 -0.79
C PHE A 665 -19.68 -10.76 -1.50
N ASP A 666 -20.92 -11.22 -1.36
CA ASP A 666 -22.08 -10.56 -1.97
C ASP A 666 -22.26 -9.13 -1.43
N GLY A 667 -22.05 -8.93 -0.13
CA GLY A 667 -22.11 -7.60 0.51
C GLY A 667 -21.00 -6.69 0.02
N TRP A 668 -19.78 -7.21 -0.10
CA TRP A 668 -18.64 -6.49 -0.67
C TRP A 668 -18.88 -6.09 -2.13
N ASN A 669 -19.32 -7.03 -2.96
CA ASN A 669 -19.57 -6.79 -4.39
C ASN A 669 -20.70 -5.77 -4.58
N ALA A 670 -21.77 -5.84 -3.79
CA ALA A 670 -22.85 -4.85 -3.83
C ALA A 670 -22.36 -3.43 -3.50
N ALA A 671 -21.54 -3.28 -2.45
CA ALA A 671 -20.95 -1.99 -2.08
C ALA A 671 -20.03 -1.43 -3.19
N MET A 672 -19.25 -2.30 -3.85
CA MET A 672 -18.39 -1.91 -4.97
C MET A 672 -19.20 -1.47 -6.20
N LEU A 673 -20.31 -2.15 -6.49
CA LEU A 673 -21.24 -1.75 -7.57
C LEU A 673 -21.91 -0.41 -7.28
N ASP A 674 -22.31 -0.14 -6.04
CA ASP A 674 -22.89 1.15 -5.66
C ASP A 674 -21.85 2.29 -5.79
N ARG A 675 -20.60 2.02 -5.38
CA ARG A 675 -19.48 2.96 -5.57
C ARG A 675 -19.20 3.21 -7.06
N ALA A 676 -19.27 2.17 -7.90
CA ALA A 676 -19.03 2.29 -9.33
C ALA A 676 -20.04 3.19 -10.04
N ARG A 677 -21.30 3.18 -9.57
CA ARG A 677 -22.40 4.03 -10.08
C ARG A 677 -22.21 5.50 -9.69
N ASP A 678 -21.66 5.79 -8.51
CA ASP A 678 -21.50 7.15 -7.98
C ASP A 678 -20.18 7.83 -8.41
N ARG A 679 -19.94 7.88 -9.72
CA ARG A 679 -18.79 8.59 -10.31
C ARG A 679 -18.74 10.09 -9.95
N PRO A 680 -19.86 10.84 -9.89
CA PRO A 680 -19.82 12.25 -9.48
C PRO A 680 -19.24 12.44 -8.08
N ARG A 681 -19.53 11.54 -7.13
CA ARG A 681 -18.91 11.58 -5.81
C ARG A 681 -17.41 11.31 -5.87
N VAL A 682 -16.96 10.31 -6.63
CA VAL A 682 -15.52 10.04 -6.81
C VAL A 682 -14.80 11.27 -7.37
N HIS A 683 -15.38 11.92 -8.38
CA HIS A 683 -14.85 13.17 -8.93
C HIS A 683 -14.72 14.26 -7.87
N ALA A 684 -15.75 14.45 -7.03
CA ALA A 684 -15.74 15.42 -5.96
C ALA A 684 -14.70 15.10 -4.87
N LEU A 685 -14.55 13.82 -4.50
CA LEU A 685 -13.58 13.36 -3.49
C LEU A 685 -12.12 13.62 -3.91
N TRP A 686 -11.83 13.51 -5.21
CA TRP A 686 -10.51 13.87 -5.74
C TRP A 686 -10.19 15.36 -5.58
N ASN A 687 -11.19 16.23 -5.44
CA ASN A 687 -11.03 17.67 -5.21
C ASN A 687 -9.96 18.30 -6.13
N VAL A 688 -10.12 18.06 -7.44
CA VAL A 688 -9.20 18.50 -8.49
C VAL A 688 -9.08 20.03 -8.47
N GLY A 689 -7.87 20.55 -8.59
CA GLY A 689 -7.55 21.97 -8.52
C GLY A 689 -7.24 22.49 -7.11
N ALA A 690 -7.44 21.70 -6.06
CA ALA A 690 -7.03 22.08 -4.70
C ALA A 690 -5.51 22.03 -4.53
N ALA A 691 -4.99 22.84 -3.59
CA ALA A 691 -3.58 22.79 -3.20
C ALA A 691 -3.22 21.44 -2.57
N TYR A 692 -2.00 20.96 -2.82
CA TYR A 692 -1.49 19.67 -2.34
C TYR A 692 0.01 19.75 -2.01
N ARG A 693 0.55 18.71 -1.38
CA ARG A 693 1.99 18.52 -1.16
C ARG A 693 2.36 17.10 -1.60
N ASP A 694 3.20 16.97 -2.63
CA ASP A 694 3.55 15.66 -3.20
C ASP A 694 4.48 14.84 -2.28
N GLU A 695 3.99 14.48 -1.09
CA GLU A 695 4.69 13.87 0.05
C GLU A 695 3.86 12.70 0.62
N LEU A 696 4.55 11.73 1.22
CA LEU A 696 3.93 10.57 1.85
C LEU A 696 3.74 10.82 3.34
N VAL A 697 2.52 10.66 3.81
CA VAL A 697 2.16 10.82 5.22
C VAL A 697 1.68 9.48 5.77
N HIS A 698 2.33 8.97 6.80
CA HIS A 698 1.86 7.77 7.49
C HIS A 698 0.64 8.11 8.34
N THR A 699 -0.41 7.31 8.22
CA THR A 699 -1.63 7.42 9.02
C THR A 699 -1.83 6.14 9.84
N ILE A 700 -2.43 6.28 11.01
CA ILE A 700 -2.86 5.15 11.83
C ILE A 700 -4.38 5.21 11.98
N ARG A 701 -5.03 4.07 11.76
CA ARG A 701 -6.46 3.89 12.03
C ARG A 701 -6.63 3.11 13.32
N VAL A 702 -7.33 3.70 14.27
CA VAL A 702 -7.57 3.12 15.59
C VAL A 702 -9.05 2.81 15.71
N ARG A 703 -9.41 1.53 15.82
CA ARG A 703 -10.78 1.10 16.05
C ARG A 703 -10.94 0.61 17.48
N PRO A 704 -11.64 1.35 18.36
CA PRO A 704 -11.95 0.89 19.71
C PRO A 704 -12.87 -0.34 19.66
N LEU A 705 -12.63 -1.36 20.50
CA LEU A 705 -13.51 -2.53 20.60
C LEU A 705 -14.87 -2.18 21.24
N ARG A 706 -14.93 -1.14 22.08
CA ARG A 706 -16.17 -0.63 22.66
C ARG A 706 -16.73 0.48 21.79
N ARG A 707 -17.88 0.22 21.16
CA ARG A 707 -18.55 1.19 20.27
C ARG A 707 -18.92 2.45 21.06
N HIS A 708 -18.41 3.60 20.62
CA HIS A 708 -19.11 4.86 20.86
C HIS A 708 -20.36 4.92 19.97
N HIS A 709 -21.45 5.47 20.49
CA HIS A 709 -22.69 5.68 19.76
C HIS A 709 -22.47 6.44 18.44
N ASP A 710 -23.23 6.04 17.41
CA ASP A 710 -23.26 6.56 16.04
C ASP A 710 -22.99 8.08 15.93
N SER A 711 -21.73 8.42 15.72
CA SER A 711 -21.33 9.72 15.20
C SER A 711 -20.90 9.51 13.76
N GLY A 712 -21.68 10.03 12.81
CA GLY A 712 -21.32 10.02 11.39
C GLY A 712 -19.95 10.66 11.15
N ALA A 713 -19.38 10.41 9.97
CA ALA A 713 -18.04 10.88 9.63
C ALA A 713 -17.88 12.39 9.90
N ALA A 714 -16.99 12.73 10.82
CA ALA A 714 -16.74 14.10 11.26
C ALA A 714 -15.24 14.34 11.43
N SER A 715 -14.78 15.51 10.99
CA SER A 715 -13.44 16.00 11.30
C SER A 715 -13.42 16.48 12.75
N LEU A 716 -12.43 16.03 13.52
CA LEU A 716 -12.25 16.49 14.89
C LEU A 716 -11.65 17.89 14.89
N ALA A 717 -12.15 18.75 15.79
CA ALA A 717 -11.62 20.10 15.96
C ALA A 717 -10.17 20.06 16.45
N ALA A 718 -9.45 21.18 16.27
CA ALA A 718 -8.07 21.31 16.72
C ALA A 718 -7.94 20.94 18.22
N PRO A 719 -6.91 20.17 18.60
CA PRO A 719 -6.81 19.64 19.95
C PRO A 719 -6.58 20.75 20.97
N ALA A 720 -7.36 20.73 22.05
CA ALA A 720 -7.15 21.55 23.24
C ALA A 720 -6.84 20.63 24.44
N PRO A 721 -5.82 20.93 25.25
CA PRO A 721 -5.52 20.13 26.43
C PRO A 721 -6.74 20.04 27.34
N PRO A 722 -7.06 18.85 27.88
CA PRO A 722 -8.18 18.73 28.80
C PRO A 722 -7.94 19.56 30.05
N ALA A 723 -9.01 20.16 30.59
CA ALA A 723 -8.90 21.00 31.78
C ALA A 723 -8.42 20.22 33.02
N LEU A 724 -8.67 18.91 33.05
CA LEU A 724 -8.31 17.98 34.11
C LEU A 724 -7.92 16.65 33.48
N VAL A 725 -6.96 15.96 34.10
CA VAL A 725 -6.61 14.57 33.77
C VAL A 725 -6.79 13.68 35.01
N PRO A 726 -7.11 12.39 34.86
CA PRO A 726 -7.19 11.47 35.98
C PRO A 726 -5.85 11.35 36.73
N GLY A 727 -5.90 11.17 38.04
CA GLY A 727 -4.74 10.90 38.89
C GLY A 727 -5.00 9.76 39.89
N PRO A 728 -4.06 9.51 40.82
CA PRO A 728 -4.15 8.37 41.74
C PRO A 728 -5.44 8.35 42.58
N ARG A 729 -5.93 9.54 42.94
CA ARG A 729 -7.22 9.75 43.61
C ARG A 729 -7.93 10.92 42.94
N ALA A 730 -8.94 10.63 42.12
CA ALA A 730 -9.67 11.63 41.32
C ALA A 730 -8.79 12.34 40.27
N ALA A 731 -8.67 13.66 40.31
CA ALA A 731 -7.79 14.48 39.45
C ALA A 731 -7.03 15.50 40.30
N SER A 732 -6.04 16.17 39.71
CA SER A 732 -5.37 17.30 40.36
C SER A 732 -6.41 18.36 40.74
N ARG A 733 -6.38 18.83 41.99
CA ARG A 733 -7.42 19.71 42.52
C ARG A 733 -7.35 21.08 41.83
N PRO A 734 -8.37 21.50 41.06
CA PRO A 734 -8.34 22.79 40.39
C PRO A 734 -8.64 23.93 41.38
N GLU A 735 -8.17 25.14 41.07
CA GLU A 735 -8.32 26.29 41.97
C GLU A 735 -9.76 26.72 42.22
N TRP A 736 -10.65 26.49 41.24
CA TRP A 736 -12.07 26.80 41.35
C TRP A 736 -12.82 25.85 42.30
N LEU A 737 -12.26 24.67 42.60
CA LEU A 737 -12.82 23.70 43.55
C LEU A 737 -12.40 24.08 44.98
N LYS A 738 -12.87 25.24 45.41
CA LYS A 738 -12.75 25.78 46.77
C LYS A 738 -14.15 26.19 47.23
N LEU A 739 -14.51 25.79 48.45
CA LEU A 739 -15.79 26.20 49.02
C LEU A 739 -15.78 27.72 49.24
N PRO A 740 -16.88 28.42 48.93
CA PRO A 740 -16.99 29.83 49.29
C PRO A 740 -16.80 29.98 50.80
N GLY A 741 -15.92 30.91 51.20
CA GLY A 741 -15.63 31.19 52.61
C GLY A 741 -16.95 31.37 53.37
N LYS A 742 -17.10 30.68 54.51
CA LYS A 742 -18.28 30.83 55.35
C LYS A 742 -18.46 32.33 55.63
N GLN A 743 -19.61 32.90 55.29
CA GLN A 743 -19.93 34.31 55.58
C GLN A 743 -20.20 34.53 57.09
N LEU A 744 -19.40 33.92 57.95
CA LEU A 744 -19.38 34.13 59.40
C LEU A 744 -19.30 35.61 59.78
N PRO A 745 -18.46 36.47 59.16
CA PRO A 745 -18.45 37.89 59.52
C PRO A 745 -19.76 38.58 59.15
N ALA A 746 -20.37 38.33 57.98
CA ALA A 746 -21.64 38.97 57.62
C ALA A 746 -22.80 38.50 58.50
N ALA A 747 -22.88 37.20 58.81
CA ALA A 747 -23.91 36.67 59.71
C ALA A 747 -23.73 37.21 61.14
N VAL A 748 -22.51 37.30 61.65
CA VAL A 748 -22.21 37.91 62.96
C VAL A 748 -22.52 39.41 62.94
N THR A 749 -22.14 40.15 61.90
CA THR A 749 -22.46 41.58 61.76
C THR A 749 -23.96 41.81 61.67
N ILE A 750 -24.72 40.96 60.96
CA ILE A 750 -26.19 41.07 60.87
C ILE A 750 -26.86 40.69 62.19
N VAL A 751 -26.36 39.67 62.90
CA VAL A 751 -26.83 39.31 64.25
C VAL A 751 -26.53 40.42 65.26
N VAL A 752 -25.34 41.02 65.21
CA VAL A 752 -24.96 42.17 66.04
C VAL A 752 -25.81 43.39 65.70
N LEU A 753 -26.04 43.70 64.42
CA LEU A 753 -26.94 44.79 63.99
C LEU A 753 -28.38 44.54 64.42
N ALA A 754 -28.87 43.30 64.37
CA ALA A 754 -30.19 42.93 64.88
C ALA A 754 -30.27 43.11 66.40
N LEU A 755 -29.22 42.72 67.15
CA LEU A 755 -29.14 42.91 68.60
C LEU A 755 -29.13 44.40 68.97
N VAL A 756 -28.36 45.21 68.23
CA VAL A 756 -28.32 46.68 68.39
C VAL A 756 -29.66 47.32 68.05
N ALA A 757 -30.35 46.87 67.01
CA ALA A 757 -31.68 47.34 66.64
C ALA A 757 -32.74 47.02 67.72
N VAL A 758 -32.62 45.87 68.40
CA VAL A 758 -33.48 45.51 69.54
C VAL A 758 -33.21 46.42 70.75
N VAL A 759 -31.95 46.68 71.09
CA VAL A 759 -31.57 47.56 72.23
C VAL A 759 -31.97 49.03 71.99
N THR A 760 -31.98 49.48 70.74
CA THR A 760 -32.30 50.87 70.36
C THR A 760 -33.79 51.11 70.05
N GLY A 761 -34.66 50.12 70.26
CA GLY A 761 -36.11 50.25 70.05
C GLY A 761 -36.58 50.16 68.59
N LEU A 762 -35.69 49.83 67.66
CA LEU A 762 -35.95 49.57 66.23
C LEU A 762 -36.22 48.07 65.97
N TRP A 763 -36.96 47.42 66.86
CA TRP A 763 -37.22 45.97 66.83
C TRP A 763 -37.93 45.49 65.54
N TRP A 764 -38.63 46.39 64.85
CA TRP A 764 -39.27 46.12 63.55
C TRP A 764 -38.27 45.88 62.40
N LEU A 765 -36.98 46.20 62.56
CA LEU A 765 -35.91 45.87 61.59
C LEU A 765 -35.36 44.44 61.73
N ALA A 766 -35.65 43.74 62.83
CA ALA A 766 -35.18 42.37 63.06
C ALA A 766 -35.63 41.35 61.99
N PRO A 767 -36.87 41.41 61.42
CA PRO A 767 -37.28 40.54 60.31
C PRO A 767 -36.45 40.79 59.04
N LEU A 768 -36.07 42.03 58.75
CA LEU A 768 -35.23 42.39 57.60
C LEU A 768 -33.81 41.82 57.75
N ALA A 769 -33.25 41.87 58.96
CA ALA A 769 -31.99 41.20 59.28
C ALA A 769 -32.09 39.68 59.12
N GLY A 770 -33.20 39.06 59.54
CA GLY A 770 -33.49 37.63 59.34
C GLY A 770 -33.62 37.23 57.87
N VAL A 771 -34.27 38.05 57.05
CA VAL A 771 -34.35 37.83 55.59
C VAL A 771 -32.98 37.99 54.93
N ALA A 772 -32.17 38.96 55.38
CA ALA A 772 -30.81 39.15 54.87
C ALA A 772 -29.88 37.98 55.24
N THR A 773 -29.94 37.45 56.47
CA THR A 773 -29.17 36.25 56.85
C THR A 773 -29.64 35.00 56.12
N ALA A 774 -30.96 34.81 55.96
CA ALA A 774 -31.53 33.71 55.18
C ALA A 774 -31.12 33.81 53.70
N GLY A 775 -31.12 35.01 53.13
CA GLY A 775 -30.68 35.27 51.75
C GLY A 775 -29.18 35.02 51.57
N ALA A 776 -28.33 35.46 52.51
CA ALA A 776 -26.89 35.21 52.49
C ALA A 776 -26.56 33.71 52.69
N TRP A 777 -27.29 33.03 53.58
CA TRP A 777 -27.19 31.58 53.77
C TRP A 777 -27.59 30.83 52.50
N TRP A 778 -28.73 31.21 51.90
CA TRP A 778 -29.24 30.63 50.67
C TRP A 778 -28.31 30.84 49.47
N ASP A 779 -27.72 32.03 49.32
CA ASP A 779 -26.71 32.31 48.31
C ASP A 779 -25.43 31.48 48.56
N TRP A 780 -24.99 31.37 49.82
CA TRP A 780 -23.85 30.52 50.19
C TRP A 780 -24.11 29.04 49.90
N THR A 781 -25.27 28.48 50.27
CA THR A 781 -25.62 27.09 49.98
C THR A 781 -25.74 26.86 48.48
N ARG A 782 -26.35 27.78 47.73
CA ARG A 782 -26.42 27.69 46.26
C ARG A 782 -25.04 27.73 45.61
N ARG A 783 -24.14 28.59 46.06
CA ARG A 783 -22.76 28.65 45.53
C ARG A 783 -22.00 27.38 45.88
N ARG A 784 -22.12 26.89 47.11
CA ARG A 784 -21.57 25.61 47.54
C ARG A 784 -22.07 24.47 46.65
N ASP A 785 -23.38 24.34 46.50
CA ASP A 785 -23.99 23.25 45.72
C ASP A 785 -23.58 23.31 44.26
N ARG A 786 -23.44 24.50 43.67
CA ARG A 786 -22.91 24.69 42.32
C ARG A 786 -21.46 24.22 42.20
N VAL A 787 -20.59 24.57 43.15
CA VAL A 787 -19.18 24.14 43.14
C VAL A 787 -19.07 22.63 43.29
N LEU A 788 -19.86 22.05 44.21
CA LEU A 788 -19.90 20.59 44.40
C LEU A 788 -20.41 19.86 43.16
N LEU A 789 -21.49 20.37 42.55
CA LEU A 789 -22.07 19.79 41.35
C LEU A 789 -21.12 19.92 40.15
N ALA A 790 -20.46 21.07 39.99
CA ALA A 790 -19.42 21.27 38.97
C ALA A 790 -18.23 20.32 39.20
N GLY A 791 -17.82 20.13 40.46
CA GLY A 791 -16.81 19.14 40.85
C GLY A 791 -17.22 17.72 40.47
N GLY A 792 -18.46 17.32 40.77
CA GLY A 792 -19.01 16.03 40.38
C GLY A 792 -19.08 15.83 38.88
N ARG A 793 -19.57 16.83 38.14
CA ARG A 793 -19.64 16.78 36.66
C ARG A 793 -18.28 16.63 36.03
N ALA A 794 -17.30 17.42 36.49
CA ALA A 794 -15.91 17.31 36.03
C ALA A 794 -15.31 15.92 36.30
N LEU A 795 -15.65 15.28 37.44
CA LEU A 795 -15.24 13.89 37.69
C LEU A 795 -15.96 12.88 36.82
N ASN A 796 -17.23 13.11 36.51
CA ASN A 796 -18.00 12.24 35.64
C ASN A 796 -17.48 12.27 34.21
N GLU A 797 -17.07 13.44 33.71
CA GLU A 797 -16.42 13.60 32.41
C GLU A 797 -15.12 12.80 32.30
N LEU A 798 -14.37 12.65 33.40
CA LEU A 798 -13.15 11.82 33.46
C LEU A 798 -13.43 10.31 33.50
N GLY A 799 -14.67 9.91 33.79
CA GLY A 799 -15.07 8.50 33.88
C GLY A 799 -15.28 7.83 32.52
N GLY A 800 -15.40 8.61 31.44
CA GLY A 800 -15.47 8.09 30.08
C GLY A 800 -14.14 7.49 29.60
N GLU A 801 -14.21 6.56 28.65
CA GLU A 801 -12.99 6.11 27.97
C GLU A 801 -12.38 7.28 27.17
N PRO A 802 -11.05 7.51 27.26
CA PRO A 802 -10.41 8.60 26.56
C PRO A 802 -10.40 8.36 25.05
N ASP A 803 -10.64 9.41 24.27
CA ASP A 803 -10.57 9.38 22.81
C ASP A 803 -9.14 8.98 22.35
N PRO A 804 -8.97 8.08 21.36
CA PRO A 804 -7.67 7.74 20.77
C PRO A 804 -6.82 8.96 20.40
N PHE A 805 -7.46 10.05 19.99
CA PHE A 805 -6.82 11.30 19.60
C PHE A 805 -6.04 11.97 20.73
N VAL A 806 -6.41 11.74 22.00
CA VAL A 806 -5.69 12.28 23.16
C VAL A 806 -4.32 11.62 23.32
N PHE A 807 -4.20 10.33 23.06
CA PHE A 807 -2.92 9.62 23.05
C PHE A 807 -2.03 10.12 21.91
N ALA A 808 -2.61 10.38 20.74
CA ALA A 808 -1.91 10.99 19.62
C ALA A 808 -1.33 12.36 19.99
N CYS A 809 -2.10 13.21 20.67
CA CYS A 809 -1.62 14.51 21.15
C CYS A 809 -0.42 14.37 22.11
N ALA A 810 -0.48 13.42 23.04
CA ALA A 810 0.61 13.15 23.97
C ALA A 810 1.90 12.71 23.24
N VAL A 811 1.78 11.81 22.27
CA VAL A 811 2.92 11.30 21.48
C VAL A 811 3.50 12.42 20.61
N ALA A 812 2.68 13.18 19.90
CA ALA A 812 3.15 14.26 19.02
C ALA A 812 3.89 15.36 19.80
N ASP A 813 3.36 15.82 20.94
CA ASP A 813 4.03 16.81 21.78
C ASP A 813 5.31 16.26 22.42
N ALA A 814 5.34 14.97 22.76
CA ALA A 814 6.55 14.32 23.27
C ALA A 814 7.66 14.26 22.22
N LEU A 815 7.34 13.90 20.98
CA LEU A 815 8.30 13.90 19.86
C LEU A 815 8.84 15.31 19.59
N LYS A 816 7.96 16.33 19.61
CA LYS A 816 8.38 17.73 19.48
C LYS A 816 9.34 18.15 20.59
N LYS A 817 8.99 17.88 21.86
CA LYS A 817 9.84 18.21 23.02
C LYS A 817 11.17 17.48 23.00
N ALA A 818 11.21 16.26 22.48
CA ALA A 818 12.42 15.45 22.31
C ALA A 818 13.31 15.89 21.13
N GLY A 819 12.88 16.87 20.32
CA GLY A 819 13.58 17.33 19.12
C GLY A 819 13.53 16.32 17.97
N LEU A 820 12.55 15.41 17.98
CA LEU A 820 12.34 14.38 16.95
C LEU A 820 11.30 14.77 15.91
N SER A 821 10.59 15.88 16.13
CA SER A 821 9.61 16.44 15.22
C SER A 821 9.59 17.96 15.34
N GLU A 822 9.37 18.68 14.25
CA GLU A 822 9.18 20.13 14.26
C GLU A 822 7.79 20.53 14.78
N ARG A 823 6.81 19.62 14.64
CA ARG A 823 5.41 19.83 15.00
C ARG A 823 4.95 18.87 16.10
N GLY A 824 4.02 19.35 16.92
CA GLY A 824 3.40 18.60 18.01
C GLY A 824 1.93 18.39 17.74
N SER A 825 1.10 18.38 18.78
CA SER A 825 -0.36 18.22 18.71
C SER A 825 -1.05 19.19 17.75
N ALA A 826 -0.54 20.42 17.59
CA ALA A 826 -1.07 21.40 16.64
C ALA A 826 -0.92 21.01 15.15
N GLY A 827 -0.09 20.01 14.84
CA GLY A 827 0.02 19.44 13.49
C GLY A 827 -0.86 18.21 13.29
N LEU A 828 -1.61 17.75 14.29
CA LEU A 828 -2.42 16.55 14.16
C LEU A 828 -3.71 16.82 13.38
N SER A 829 -4.06 15.89 12.50
CA SER A 829 -5.39 15.78 11.92
C SER A 829 -6.02 14.45 12.32
N ALA A 830 -7.32 14.48 12.58
CA ALA A 830 -8.10 13.27 12.80
C ALA A 830 -9.51 13.34 12.22
N ALA A 831 -9.97 12.19 11.76
CA ALA A 831 -11.32 12.00 11.24
C ALA A 831 -11.88 10.67 11.75
N VAL A 832 -13.16 10.66 12.09
CA VAL A 832 -13.89 9.42 12.40
C VAL A 832 -14.46 8.86 11.10
N GLU A 833 -14.13 7.61 10.77
CA GLU A 833 -14.65 6.91 9.58
C GLU A 833 -16.04 6.32 9.84
N LYS A 834 -16.73 5.89 8.77
CA LYS A 834 -18.09 5.33 8.85
C LYS A 834 -18.18 4.09 9.75
N ASP A 835 -17.10 3.34 9.89
CA ASP A 835 -17.03 2.14 10.72
C ASP A 835 -16.69 2.45 12.20
N GLY A 836 -16.60 3.73 12.57
CA GLY A 836 -16.25 4.19 13.91
C GLY A 836 -14.74 4.20 14.20
N SER A 837 -13.90 3.91 13.20
CA SER A 837 -12.44 4.00 13.37
C SER A 837 -11.94 5.44 13.30
N TYR A 838 -10.94 5.75 14.12
CA TYR A 838 -10.26 7.04 14.14
C TYR A 838 -9.07 6.98 13.21
N ARG A 839 -9.07 7.80 12.16
CA ARG A 839 -7.90 8.02 11.32
C ARG A 839 -7.12 9.21 11.86
N ILE A 840 -5.84 9.01 12.14
CA ILE A 840 -4.97 10.01 12.77
C ILE A 840 -3.67 10.15 11.98
N ALA A 841 -3.24 11.39 11.73
CA ALA A 841 -1.99 11.73 11.06
C ALA A 841 -1.31 12.95 11.71
N LEU A 842 0.00 13.07 11.53
CA LEU A 842 0.77 14.26 11.88
C LEU A 842 1.18 14.98 10.59
N ASP A 843 0.56 16.13 10.32
CA ASP A 843 0.67 16.84 9.06
C ASP A 843 1.75 17.92 9.07
N GLY A 844 2.37 18.14 7.91
CA GLY A 844 3.40 19.14 7.70
C GLY A 844 4.73 18.80 8.36
N VAL A 845 5.05 17.51 8.43
CA VAL A 845 6.36 16.95 8.80
C VAL A 845 6.81 16.02 7.67
N ASP A 846 8.11 15.70 7.63
CA ASP A 846 8.62 14.77 6.62
C ASP A 846 8.10 13.32 6.80
N THR A 847 8.26 12.50 5.76
CA THR A 847 7.81 11.10 5.73
C THR A 847 8.37 10.28 6.90
N ALA A 848 9.65 10.47 7.25
CA ALA A 848 10.30 9.72 8.33
C ALA A 848 9.70 10.07 9.70
N THR A 849 9.38 11.35 9.92
CA THR A 849 8.77 11.86 11.16
C THR A 849 7.32 11.37 11.28
N SER A 850 6.54 11.35 10.19
CA SER A 850 5.18 10.80 10.21
C SER A 850 5.17 9.29 10.50
N GLN A 851 6.12 8.54 9.94
CA GLN A 851 6.31 7.12 10.24
C GLN A 851 6.69 6.90 11.71
N LEU A 852 7.62 7.71 12.22
CA LEU A 852 8.03 7.66 13.61
C LEU A 852 6.87 7.94 14.57
N PHE A 853 6.03 8.93 14.24
CA PHE A 853 4.84 9.26 15.01
C PHE A 853 3.83 8.11 15.05
N THR A 854 3.49 7.53 13.90
CA THR A 854 2.51 6.43 13.83
C THR A 854 2.99 5.17 14.53
N ALA A 855 4.28 4.82 14.40
CA ALA A 855 4.89 3.71 15.15
C ALA A 855 4.91 3.98 16.66
N ALA A 856 5.24 5.21 17.08
CA ALA A 856 5.21 5.57 18.50
C ALA A 856 3.79 5.58 19.08
N LEU A 857 2.77 5.94 18.29
CA LEU A 857 1.37 5.86 18.72
C LEU A 857 0.89 4.41 18.79
N ASP A 858 1.29 3.56 17.84
CA ASP A 858 1.02 2.13 17.90
C ASP A 858 1.62 1.49 19.16
N ASP A 859 2.87 1.82 19.52
CA ASP A 859 3.51 1.36 20.76
C ASP A 859 2.68 1.69 22.02
N VAL A 860 2.02 2.86 22.08
CA VAL A 860 1.20 3.27 23.24
C VAL A 860 -0.12 2.51 23.32
N LEU A 861 -0.72 2.21 22.16
CA LEU A 861 -2.04 1.60 22.05
C LEU A 861 -1.97 0.06 22.05
N ALA A 862 -0.82 -0.50 21.67
CA ALA A 862 -0.61 -1.94 21.61
C ALA A 862 -0.57 -2.61 23.00
N PRO A 863 -0.87 -3.92 23.07
CA PRO A 863 -0.72 -4.70 24.29
C PRO A 863 0.71 -4.65 24.86
N LEU A 864 0.83 -4.68 26.18
CA LEU A 864 2.13 -4.62 26.86
C LEU A 864 2.96 -5.89 26.60
N ALA A 865 4.06 -5.76 25.86
CA ALA A 865 5.03 -6.85 25.65
C ALA A 865 6.21 -6.77 26.64
N ALA A 866 7.29 -6.09 26.25
CA ALA A 866 8.48 -5.88 27.07
C ALA A 866 9.09 -4.47 26.86
N PRO A 867 8.31 -3.38 27.07
CA PRO A 867 8.84 -2.03 26.93
C PRO A 867 9.91 -1.75 27.99
N ARG A 868 10.84 -0.82 27.74
CA ARG A 868 11.86 -0.40 28.72
C ARG A 868 11.26 0.38 29.89
N TYR A 869 10.15 1.06 29.64
CA TYR A 869 9.43 1.85 30.61
C TYR A 869 7.92 1.69 30.39
N VAL A 870 7.15 1.70 31.47
CA VAL A 870 5.68 1.74 31.46
C VAL A 870 5.20 3.01 32.15
N VAL A 871 4.06 3.54 31.75
CA VAL A 871 3.42 4.71 32.36
C VAL A 871 2.00 4.36 32.82
N PRO A 872 1.57 4.77 34.03
CA PRO A 872 0.22 4.50 34.50
C PRO A 872 -0.80 5.47 33.88
N ARG A 873 -1.95 4.93 33.49
CA ARG A 873 -3.20 5.62 33.22
C ARG A 873 -4.16 5.32 34.37
N TYR A 874 -4.57 6.36 35.08
CA TYR A 874 -5.59 6.23 36.12
C TYR A 874 -6.98 6.27 35.47
N VAL A 875 -7.82 5.28 35.76
CA VAL A 875 -9.19 5.18 35.25
C VAL A 875 -10.14 5.64 36.35
N ALA A 876 -10.78 6.79 36.14
CA ALA A 876 -11.81 7.26 37.04
C ALA A 876 -13.08 6.42 36.85
N PRO A 877 -13.79 6.04 37.92
CA PRO A 877 -15.05 5.31 37.79
C PRO A 877 -16.15 6.22 37.25
N GLU A 878 -17.01 5.68 36.39
CA GLU A 878 -18.24 6.35 35.96
C GLU A 878 -19.12 6.70 37.16
N LEU A 879 -19.75 7.88 37.12
CA LEU A 879 -20.64 8.34 38.17
C LEU A 879 -22.09 8.35 37.67
N PRO A 880 -23.07 8.01 38.52
CA PRO A 880 -24.47 8.24 38.19
C PRO A 880 -24.71 9.72 37.83
N ALA A 881 -25.45 9.96 36.74
CA ALA A 881 -25.70 11.30 36.23
C ALA A 881 -26.66 12.15 37.09
N ASP A 882 -27.07 11.67 38.27
CA ASP A 882 -27.96 12.39 39.16
C ASP A 882 -27.22 13.46 39.98
N ASP A 883 -27.85 14.62 40.16
CA ASP A 883 -27.23 15.78 40.82
C ASP A 883 -26.83 15.51 42.28
N ALA A 884 -27.45 14.54 42.97
CA ALA A 884 -27.13 14.22 44.35
C ALA A 884 -25.81 13.43 44.45
N SER A 885 -25.66 12.40 43.62
CA SER A 885 -24.43 11.61 43.49
C SER A 885 -23.26 12.47 43.02
N LEU A 886 -23.47 13.36 42.06
CA LEU A 886 -22.44 14.29 41.58
C LEU A 886 -21.99 15.25 42.68
N ARG A 887 -22.92 15.83 43.46
CA ARG A 887 -22.57 16.70 44.60
C ARG A 887 -21.79 15.94 45.68
N GLN A 888 -22.17 14.70 45.97
CA GLN A 888 -21.45 13.84 46.91
C GLN A 888 -20.03 13.53 46.42
N ALA A 889 -19.87 13.21 45.13
CA ALA A 889 -18.56 12.97 44.53
C ALA A 889 -17.66 14.22 44.58
N GLY A 890 -18.22 15.39 44.26
CA GLY A 890 -17.51 16.67 44.38
C GLY A 890 -17.09 16.99 45.82
N GLN A 891 -17.94 16.65 46.80
CA GLN A 891 -17.60 16.81 48.22
C GLN A 891 -16.48 15.85 48.65
N ALA A 892 -16.59 14.56 48.29
CA ALA A 892 -15.55 13.58 48.59
C ALA A 892 -14.20 13.95 47.97
N TRP A 893 -14.19 14.61 46.80
CA TRP A 893 -12.96 15.11 46.18
C TRP A 893 -12.35 16.28 46.96
N LEU A 894 -13.18 17.24 47.39
CA LEU A 894 -12.75 18.35 48.24
C LEU A 894 -12.15 17.89 49.57
N ASP A 895 -12.75 16.87 50.17
CA ASP A 895 -12.38 16.32 51.47
C ASP A 895 -11.21 15.31 51.37
N GLY A 896 -10.74 14.99 50.14
CA GLY A 896 -9.66 14.02 49.91
C GLY A 896 -10.05 12.56 50.20
N GLN A 897 -11.35 12.25 50.22
CA GLN A 897 -11.92 10.95 50.57
C GLN A 897 -12.28 10.08 49.34
N ARG A 898 -11.86 10.46 48.13
CA ARG A 898 -12.08 9.63 46.93
C ARG A 898 -11.22 8.36 46.98
N PRO A 899 -11.78 7.20 46.58
CA PRO A 899 -11.01 5.96 46.47
C PRO A 899 -9.90 6.10 45.43
N ALA A 900 -8.92 5.19 45.51
CA ALA A 900 -7.88 5.11 44.50
C ALA A 900 -8.50 4.69 43.15
N ASN A 901 -8.07 5.37 42.09
CA ASN A 901 -8.48 5.00 40.74
C ASN A 901 -7.79 3.70 40.31
N THR A 902 -8.47 2.90 39.49
CA THR A 902 -7.87 1.71 38.87
C THR A 902 -6.73 2.16 37.96
N VAL A 903 -5.66 1.36 37.86
CA VAL A 903 -4.50 1.67 37.04
C VAL A 903 -4.46 0.73 35.84
N VAL A 904 -4.24 1.31 34.66
CA VAL A 904 -3.91 0.59 33.43
C VAL A 904 -2.54 1.08 32.97
N TYR A 905 -1.63 0.19 32.63
CA TYR A 905 -0.29 0.57 32.21
C TYR A 905 -0.18 0.63 30.69
N HIS A 906 0.51 1.65 30.17
CA HIS A 906 0.85 1.78 28.76
C HIS A 906 2.37 1.73 28.59
N ALA A 907 2.83 1.27 27.43
CA ALA A 907 4.24 1.34 27.10
C ALA A 907 4.66 2.80 26.85
N VAL A 908 5.85 3.17 27.32
CA VAL A 908 6.53 4.35 26.78
C VAL A 908 7.09 3.96 25.41
N PRO A 909 6.78 4.72 24.33
CA PRO A 909 7.22 4.37 22.98
C PRO A 909 8.71 4.11 22.89
N SER A 910 9.10 3.11 22.12
CA SER A 910 10.48 2.65 21.99
C SER A 910 11.47 3.78 21.68
N VAL A 911 11.10 4.70 20.79
CA VAL A 911 11.91 5.88 20.41
C VAL A 911 12.07 6.91 21.54
N LEU A 912 11.09 7.01 22.43
CA LEU A 912 11.10 7.90 23.60
C LEU A 912 11.68 7.20 24.85
N GLY A 913 11.66 5.87 24.89
CA GLY A 913 12.20 5.02 25.96
C GLY A 913 13.71 4.78 25.91
N VAL A 914 14.45 5.46 25.03
CA VAL A 914 15.89 5.25 24.84
C VAL A 914 16.71 5.78 26.01
N ASN A 915 16.35 6.96 26.55
CA ASN A 915 17.06 7.62 27.65
C ASN A 915 16.09 8.38 28.56
N ALA A 916 16.55 8.73 29.78
CA ALA A 916 15.71 9.39 30.78
C ALA A 916 15.16 10.75 30.34
N ALA A 917 15.93 11.54 29.56
CA ALA A 917 15.49 12.85 29.08
C ALA A 917 14.29 12.75 28.12
N ARG A 918 14.31 11.79 27.18
CA ARG A 918 13.18 11.54 26.27
C ARG A 918 11.97 10.95 26.98
N VAL A 919 12.20 10.09 27.98
CA VAL A 919 11.12 9.58 28.85
C VAL A 919 10.44 10.73 29.58
N GLU A 920 11.19 11.71 30.08
CA GLU A 920 10.65 12.90 30.73
C GLU A 920 9.82 13.77 29.76
N CYS A 921 10.26 13.92 28.51
CA CYS A 921 9.47 14.59 27.47
C CYS A 921 8.11 13.88 27.25
N PHE A 922 8.09 12.55 27.25
CA PHE A 922 6.87 11.76 27.14
C PHE A 922 5.97 11.90 28.37
N VAL A 923 6.50 11.70 29.57
CA VAL A 923 5.75 11.82 30.84
C VAL A 923 5.14 13.22 30.99
N THR A 924 5.87 14.26 30.63
CA THR A 924 5.36 15.64 30.68
C THR A 924 4.17 15.83 29.74
N SER A 925 4.21 15.23 28.55
CA SER A 925 3.12 15.32 27.57
C SER A 925 1.95 14.39 27.93
N TRP A 926 2.24 13.21 28.51
CA TRP A 926 1.25 12.29 29.07
C TRP A 926 0.42 12.94 30.19
N ARG A 927 1.07 13.68 31.09
CA ARG A 927 0.41 14.45 32.16
C ARG A 927 -0.45 15.59 31.67
N LEU A 928 -0.11 16.15 30.51
CA LEU A 928 -0.88 17.23 29.90
C LEU A 928 -2.16 16.70 29.25
N TRP A 929 -2.08 15.54 28.59
CA TRP A 929 -3.14 15.05 27.72
C TRP A 929 -3.93 13.88 28.31
N VAL A 930 -3.26 12.88 28.89
CA VAL A 930 -3.87 11.56 29.17
C VAL A 930 -4.15 11.35 30.66
N SER A 931 -3.12 11.38 31.50
CA SER A 931 -3.23 10.99 32.91
C SER A 931 -2.04 11.49 33.71
N ALA A 932 -2.24 11.74 35.00
CA ALA A 932 -1.12 11.88 35.93
C ALA A 932 -0.38 10.54 36.05
N GLY A 933 0.90 10.58 36.43
CA GLY A 933 1.75 9.38 36.52
C GLY A 933 3.22 9.69 36.20
N ASP A 934 4.12 8.83 36.67
CA ASP A 934 5.54 8.82 36.28
C ASP A 934 5.85 7.51 35.57
N ALA A 935 6.82 7.55 34.66
CA ALA A 935 7.28 6.34 34.00
C ALA A 935 8.09 5.46 34.97
N ILE A 936 7.80 4.16 34.96
CA ILE A 936 8.47 3.15 35.77
C ILE A 936 9.36 2.33 34.85
N ARG A 937 10.65 2.21 35.19
CA ARG A 937 11.59 1.38 34.43
C ARG A 937 11.30 -0.09 34.68
N THR A 938 11.14 -0.87 33.62
CA THR A 938 10.73 -2.28 33.73
C THR A 938 11.81 -3.22 34.26
N ALA A 939 13.07 -2.77 34.25
CA ALA A 939 14.19 -3.50 34.85
C ALA A 939 14.32 -3.32 36.38
N THR A 940 13.38 -2.66 37.05
CA THR A 940 13.33 -2.60 38.52
C THR A 940 12.39 -3.69 39.06
N PRO A 941 12.52 -4.13 40.32
CA PRO A 941 11.63 -5.15 40.90
C PRO A 941 10.14 -4.78 40.84
N GLU A 942 9.84 -3.48 41.01
CA GLU A 942 8.48 -2.95 40.86
C GLU A 942 7.99 -3.03 39.40
N GLY A 943 8.83 -2.60 38.45
CA GLY A 943 8.49 -2.63 37.02
C GLY A 943 8.36 -4.06 36.47
N GLU A 944 9.17 -4.99 36.96
CA GLU A 944 9.11 -6.41 36.61
C GLU A 944 7.81 -7.03 37.12
N GLY A 945 7.42 -6.75 38.37
CA GLY A 945 6.13 -7.20 38.92
C GLY A 945 4.92 -6.65 38.14
N ILE A 946 4.98 -5.40 37.68
CA ILE A 946 3.95 -4.80 36.82
C ILE A 946 3.91 -5.53 35.47
N LEU A 947 5.05 -5.75 34.83
CA LEU A 947 5.08 -6.49 33.56
C LEU A 947 4.54 -7.91 33.72
N VAL A 948 4.94 -8.66 34.74
CA VAL A 948 4.45 -10.03 34.96
C VAL A 948 2.92 -10.04 35.13
N THR A 949 2.36 -9.05 35.83
CA THR A 949 0.92 -8.98 36.11
C THR A 949 0.09 -8.49 34.91
N HIS A 950 0.66 -7.62 34.08
CA HIS A 950 -0.07 -6.91 33.02
C HIS A 950 0.41 -7.25 31.59
N ARG A 951 1.35 -8.18 31.42
CA ARG A 951 1.84 -8.62 30.09
C ARG A 951 0.68 -9.16 29.26
N GLY A 952 0.61 -8.74 27.99
CA GLY A 952 -0.42 -9.15 27.04
C GLY A 952 -1.80 -8.51 27.27
N GLN A 953 -1.98 -7.72 28.34
CA GLN A 953 -3.20 -6.93 28.49
C GLN A 953 -3.23 -5.84 27.43
N ASP A 954 -4.36 -5.72 26.74
CA ASP A 954 -4.63 -4.62 25.84
C ASP A 954 -5.09 -3.41 26.69
N PRO A 955 -4.25 -2.36 26.83
CA PRO A 955 -4.52 -1.27 27.76
C PRO A 955 -5.64 -0.33 27.27
N PHE A 956 -6.00 -0.42 25.99
CA PHE A 956 -7.00 0.44 25.36
C PHE A 956 -8.11 -0.36 24.64
N ALA A 957 -7.99 -1.69 24.54
CA ALA A 957 -8.92 -2.55 23.81
C ALA A 957 -9.18 -2.01 22.40
N ALA A 958 -8.14 -1.80 21.61
CA ALA A 958 -8.26 -1.26 20.26
C ALA A 958 -7.46 -2.04 19.23
N THR A 959 -7.99 -2.06 18.00
CA THR A 959 -7.25 -2.56 16.85
C THR A 959 -6.68 -1.39 16.07
N THR A 960 -5.35 -1.36 15.94
CA THR A 960 -4.63 -0.38 15.13
C THR A 960 -4.33 -0.95 13.74
N ARG A 961 -4.39 -0.09 12.73
CA ARG A 961 -4.06 -0.39 11.33
C ARG A 961 -3.20 0.74 10.78
N LEU A 962 -1.94 0.44 10.49
CA LEU A 962 -1.01 1.41 9.89
C LEU A 962 -1.26 1.50 8.39
N ARG A 963 -1.34 2.70 7.84
CA ARG A 963 -1.58 2.97 6.43
C ARG A 963 -0.65 4.11 5.95
N VAL A 964 -0.46 4.21 4.64
CA VAL A 964 0.30 5.29 4.01
C VAL A 964 -0.65 6.10 3.16
N ALA A 965 -0.69 7.41 3.39
CA ALA A 965 -1.48 8.37 2.65
C ALA A 965 -0.59 9.35 1.89
N TRP A 966 -1.22 10.10 1.00
CA TRP A 966 -0.64 11.16 0.19
C TRP A 966 -1.36 12.47 0.49
N SER A 967 -0.62 13.58 0.65
CA SER A 967 -1.14 14.85 1.20
C SER A 967 -1.46 15.96 0.21
#